data_AF-A0A2W5SAQ5-F1
#
_entry.id   AF-A0A2W5SAQ5-F1
#
_cell.length_a   1.000
_cell.length_b   1.000
_cell.length_c   1.000
_cell.angle_alpha   90.00
_cell.angle_beta   90.00
_cell.angle_gamma   90.00
#
_symmetry.space_group_name_H-M   'P 1'
#
loop_
_entity.id
_entity.type
_entity.pdbx_description
1 polymer ?
#
loop_
_entity_poly.entity_id
_entity_poly.type
_entity_poly.pdbx_seq_one_letter_code
_entity_poly.pdbx_strand_id
1 'polypeptide(L)'
;MNKINLRRALLASTAFCSFVYAVSGTPALARRAILEVSAPPPGQSEIIASDERWEEVLVGIANGEIGTLTVAPGAALTTGHRSYGRSYYSEGGIVGVEEGSTGTVIISGPGANWTDESDFVLIGQAGMGKLQLANDGVWNTQNVTIGSEQTGNGTVTLNGPGTRWNNAYTAIIGGNGTGTVTVSGGAQVHNDEGLYIGGGQLRLLRSLEPETGNGALTITGAGSTWFNRNGVNIARNAGSTGSLTVENGGSFQTYEGSLYAGLGATITVTGPGSSMLIGTRNATPPVDWSDGDGWFSPDEGATTVISNGATLNADASYIGSAGTEAVTSITVTGAGTTWYNWLNIYVGGTGNGDPGRGSAVVADGAVATSYTGAVGVDEGSSGTLLVTGQGTVFQVLARTGFSGNFRVGFAGEATVTVQDGATLSAANLIRIADLEGSVGTLNIGAAEGQAPVAPGTVIGANGVYFGEGDATLVFNHTSTGLVFNNELSGTGGEIRHLAGVTNFTVNSPDFTGTLDLIGGTVKVNAAIPGMAVNVGSGTTLGGNSTIGALTVAAGGIIAPGNSIGTIAVTGDVTFSPGSIYQVELDANGNSDLIAATGQAFLNGATVALVTLDPQESYRHPQVYTIVSAAGGVVGSFGAVTTDSMFLTVDVNDLANGINVVISVPDNAFASVAATPNQFATAGALGTLGQVGPSLALYNSLLFLNSASEARLAYDQLSGEVHASAQSVFMEQSSLIRGALNDRLRAA
;
A
#
# COMPACT_ATOMS: atom_id res chain seq x y z
N MET A 1 -20.35 50.35 -3.21
CA MET A 1 -21.82 50.15 -3.26
C MET A 1 -22.17 49.60 -4.64
N ASN A 2 -22.38 48.29 -4.76
CA ASN A 2 -22.77 47.68 -6.03
C ASN A 2 -24.22 48.03 -6.36
N LYS A 3 -24.54 48.16 -7.66
CA LYS A 3 -25.88 48.48 -8.18
C LYS A 3 -27.00 47.56 -7.65
N ILE A 4 -26.64 46.34 -7.22
CA ILE A 4 -27.52 45.40 -6.50
C ILE A 4 -28.12 46.06 -5.24
N ASN A 5 -27.31 46.77 -4.44
CA ASN A 5 -27.79 47.50 -3.26
C ASN A 5 -28.57 48.78 -3.59
N LEU A 6 -28.41 49.34 -4.79
CA LEU A 6 -29.23 50.45 -5.27
C LEU A 6 -30.61 49.98 -5.75
N ARG A 7 -30.70 48.77 -6.34
CA ARG A 7 -31.98 48.10 -6.66
C ARG A 7 -32.69 47.57 -5.40
N ARG A 8 -31.95 47.16 -4.34
CA ARG A 8 -32.51 46.86 -2.99
C ARG A 8 -33.36 48.00 -2.42
N ALA A 9 -33.08 49.25 -2.79
CA ALA A 9 -33.84 50.42 -2.36
C ALA A 9 -35.03 50.78 -3.29
N LEU A 10 -35.02 50.34 -4.56
CA LEU A 10 -36.13 50.57 -5.50
C LEU A 10 -37.20 49.47 -5.44
N LEU A 11 -36.84 48.22 -5.17
CA LEU A 11 -37.77 47.08 -5.11
C LEU A 11 -38.69 47.09 -3.88
N ALA A 12 -38.32 47.80 -2.81
CA ALA A 12 -39.20 48.03 -1.66
C ALA A 12 -40.38 49.00 -1.94
N SER A 13 -40.45 49.56 -3.16
CA SER A 13 -41.43 50.59 -3.53
C SER A 13 -41.79 50.41 -5.00
N THR A 14 -42.78 49.57 -5.30
CA THR A 14 -43.97 49.82 -6.12
C THR A 14 -44.41 48.58 -6.89
N ALA A 15 -45.67 48.18 -6.69
CA ALA A 15 -46.42 47.36 -7.63
C ALA A 15 -46.55 48.09 -8.98
N PHE A 16 -46.06 47.50 -10.08
CA PHE A 16 -46.39 47.99 -11.43
C PHE A 16 -46.81 46.85 -12.36
N CYS A 17 -48.05 46.96 -12.81
CA CYS A 17 -48.73 46.11 -13.76
C CYS A 17 -48.13 46.30 -15.16
N SER A 18 -47.73 45.22 -15.83
CA SER A 18 -47.21 45.23 -17.20
C SER A 18 -48.32 45.44 -18.23
N PHE A 19 -48.17 46.44 -19.11
CA PHE A 19 -48.94 46.59 -20.35
C PHE A 19 -47.99 46.41 -21.55
N VAL A 20 -48.37 45.57 -22.51
CA VAL A 20 -47.62 45.32 -23.76
C VAL A 20 -48.33 46.04 -24.92
N TYR A 21 -47.59 46.81 -25.71
CA TYR A 21 -48.02 47.29 -27.03
C TYR A 21 -47.46 46.38 -28.12
N ALA A 22 -48.33 45.86 -28.99
CA ALA A 22 -47.94 45.09 -30.17
C ALA A 22 -47.77 46.01 -31.40
N VAL A 23 -46.68 45.84 -32.14
CA VAL A 23 -46.58 46.26 -33.54
C VAL A 23 -46.22 45.04 -34.39
N SER A 24 -46.99 44.87 -35.46
CA SER A 24 -47.15 43.70 -36.32
C SER A 24 -45.93 43.34 -37.19
N GLY A 25 -45.78 42.04 -37.48
CA GLY A 25 -45.28 41.60 -38.80
C GLY A 25 -44.22 40.48 -38.86
N THR A 26 -44.34 39.43 -38.05
CA THR A 26 -43.73 38.05 -38.09
C THR A 26 -43.73 37.55 -36.64
N PRO A 27 -43.89 36.25 -36.29
CA PRO A 27 -43.91 35.84 -34.89
C PRO A 27 -42.49 35.81 -34.35
N ALA A 28 -41.87 36.98 -34.20
CA ALA A 28 -40.85 37.19 -33.21
C ALA A 28 -41.56 37.12 -31.85
N LEU A 29 -41.18 36.15 -31.02
CA LEU A 29 -41.67 36.04 -29.64
C LEU A 29 -41.58 37.42 -28.98
N ALA A 30 -42.70 37.93 -28.46
CA ALA A 30 -42.74 39.23 -27.80
C ALA A 30 -41.83 39.17 -26.56
N ARG A 31 -40.72 39.91 -26.60
CA ARG A 31 -39.76 40.01 -25.50
C ARG A 31 -40.42 40.72 -24.32
N ARG A 32 -40.48 40.06 -23.17
CA ARG A 32 -40.98 40.62 -21.90
C ARG A 32 -39.81 40.94 -20.96
N ALA A 33 -40.00 41.91 -20.06
CA ALA A 33 -38.93 42.40 -19.20
C ALA A 33 -38.57 41.40 -18.09
N ILE A 34 -39.43 41.22 -17.09
CA ILE A 34 -39.13 40.39 -15.91
C ILE A 34 -40.33 39.51 -15.59
N LEU A 35 -40.10 38.21 -15.39
CA LEU A 35 -41.08 37.28 -14.83
C LEU A 35 -40.79 37.09 -13.35
N GLU A 36 -41.77 37.43 -12.51
CA GLU A 36 -41.70 37.22 -11.06
C GLU A 36 -42.70 36.13 -10.63
N VAL A 37 -42.20 35.09 -9.97
CA VAL A 37 -43.01 33.99 -9.43
C VAL A 37 -42.72 33.89 -7.94
N SER A 38 -43.49 34.61 -7.13
CA SER A 38 -43.36 34.58 -5.67
C SER A 38 -44.57 35.12 -4.95
N ALA A 39 -44.98 34.45 -3.88
CA ALA A 39 -45.98 34.95 -2.94
C ALA A 39 -45.77 34.32 -1.55
N PRO A 40 -46.31 34.91 -0.47
CA PRO A 40 -46.39 34.26 0.83
C PRO A 40 -47.13 32.90 0.76
N PRO A 41 -46.99 32.03 1.78
CA PRO A 41 -47.63 30.71 1.80
C PRO A 41 -49.14 30.80 1.51
N PRO A 42 -49.69 29.95 0.62
CA PRO A 42 -49.10 28.68 0.13
C PRO A 42 -48.08 28.81 -1.03
N GLY A 43 -47.78 30.03 -1.50
CA GLY A 43 -46.85 30.29 -2.60
C GLY A 43 -47.54 30.54 -3.94
N GLN A 44 -46.77 31.00 -4.92
CA GLN A 44 -47.22 31.19 -6.32
C GLN A 44 -46.70 30.06 -7.20
N SER A 45 -47.53 29.59 -8.13
CA SER A 45 -47.12 28.66 -9.19
C SER A 45 -47.42 29.23 -10.57
N GLU A 46 -46.46 29.14 -11.48
CA GLU A 46 -46.55 29.61 -12.86
C GLU A 46 -46.15 28.48 -13.83
N ILE A 47 -46.81 28.38 -14.99
CA ILE A 47 -46.55 27.35 -16.01
C ILE A 47 -46.26 28.01 -17.35
N ILE A 48 -45.06 27.79 -17.88
CA ILE A 48 -44.69 28.11 -19.27
C ILE A 48 -45.23 26.99 -20.16
N ALA A 49 -46.37 27.25 -20.80
CA ALA A 49 -47.09 26.28 -21.65
C ALA A 49 -46.84 26.46 -23.16
N SER A 50 -46.11 27.49 -23.55
CA SER A 50 -45.69 27.79 -24.92
C SER A 50 -44.33 28.48 -24.90
N ASP A 51 -43.71 28.68 -26.05
CA ASP A 51 -42.44 29.39 -26.13
C ASP A 51 -42.56 30.82 -25.57
N GLU A 52 -41.73 31.15 -24.59
CA GLU A 52 -41.68 32.46 -23.94
C GLU A 52 -40.26 33.00 -23.87
N ARG A 53 -40.12 34.33 -23.98
CA ARG A 53 -38.84 35.03 -23.85
C ARG A 53 -38.92 36.17 -22.85
N TRP A 54 -38.04 36.12 -21.85
CA TRP A 54 -37.92 37.10 -20.77
C TRP A 54 -36.49 37.63 -20.70
N GLU A 55 -36.29 38.87 -20.26
CA GLU A 55 -34.93 39.34 -19.95
C GLU A 55 -34.42 38.68 -18.68
N GLU A 56 -35.28 38.62 -17.65
CA GLU A 56 -34.97 38.11 -16.32
C GLU A 56 -36.12 37.26 -15.79
N VAL A 57 -35.80 36.19 -15.05
CA VAL A 57 -36.78 35.32 -14.38
C VAL A 57 -36.39 35.17 -12.91
N LEU A 58 -37.29 35.57 -12.02
CA LEU A 58 -37.10 35.54 -10.58
C LEU A 58 -38.14 34.61 -9.94
N VAL A 59 -37.68 33.60 -9.20
CA VAL A 59 -38.56 32.61 -8.54
C VAL A 59 -38.22 32.51 -7.07
N GLY A 60 -39.16 32.77 -6.17
CA GLY A 60 -38.89 32.85 -4.73
C GLY A 60 -38.04 34.08 -4.39
N ILE A 61 -38.69 35.23 -4.23
CA ILE A 61 -38.01 36.53 -4.21
C ILE A 61 -37.73 36.96 -2.78
N ALA A 62 -38.75 37.33 -2.00
CA ALA A 62 -38.54 37.91 -0.68
C ALA A 62 -38.60 36.89 0.46
N ASN A 63 -38.14 37.30 1.64
CA ASN A 63 -38.19 36.50 2.86
C ASN A 63 -39.61 35.96 3.14
N GLY A 64 -39.72 34.64 3.30
CA GLY A 64 -40.98 33.95 3.56
C GLY A 64 -41.83 33.68 2.33
N GLU A 65 -41.42 34.13 1.14
CA GLU A 65 -42.16 33.89 -0.10
C GLU A 65 -41.71 32.59 -0.79
N ILE A 66 -42.68 31.95 -1.45
CA ILE A 66 -42.52 30.68 -2.15
C ILE A 66 -42.95 30.86 -3.61
N GLY A 67 -42.12 30.41 -4.54
CA GLY A 67 -42.36 30.43 -5.97
C GLY A 67 -42.09 29.09 -6.64
N THR A 68 -42.94 28.67 -7.57
CA THR A 68 -42.73 27.47 -8.40
C THR A 68 -43.01 27.76 -9.86
N LEU A 69 -41.99 27.66 -10.71
CA LEU A 69 -42.09 27.80 -12.16
C LEU A 69 -41.97 26.42 -12.83
N THR A 70 -42.89 26.06 -13.70
CA THR A 70 -42.84 24.82 -14.48
C THR A 70 -42.74 25.12 -15.97
N VAL A 71 -41.75 24.55 -16.65
CA VAL A 71 -41.67 24.52 -18.12
C VAL A 71 -42.32 23.21 -18.58
N ALA A 72 -43.47 23.32 -19.24
CA ALA A 72 -44.29 22.19 -19.64
C ALA A 72 -43.69 21.45 -20.86
N PRO A 73 -44.10 20.19 -21.11
CA PRO A 73 -43.70 19.45 -22.31
C PRO A 73 -43.99 20.26 -23.58
N GLY A 74 -42.99 20.34 -24.47
CA GLY A 74 -43.07 21.06 -25.73
C GLY A 74 -42.94 22.59 -25.64
N ALA A 75 -42.71 23.17 -24.46
CA ALA A 75 -42.52 24.60 -24.28
C ALA A 75 -41.03 24.97 -24.09
N ALA A 76 -40.62 26.12 -24.64
CA ALA A 76 -39.29 26.69 -24.41
C ALA A 76 -39.35 28.00 -23.61
N LEU A 77 -38.61 28.07 -22.51
CA LEU A 77 -38.31 29.32 -21.80
C LEU A 77 -36.94 29.83 -22.24
N THR A 78 -36.86 31.06 -22.73
CA THR A 78 -35.59 31.74 -23.02
C THR A 78 -35.41 32.95 -22.10
N THR A 79 -34.29 33.00 -21.38
CA THR A 79 -33.91 34.12 -20.49
C THR A 79 -32.68 34.86 -21.03
N GLY A 80 -32.51 36.13 -20.65
CA GLY A 80 -31.35 36.93 -21.03
C GLY A 80 -31.34 37.49 -22.46
N HIS A 81 -30.23 38.14 -22.82
CA HIS A 81 -30.03 38.78 -24.12
C HIS A 81 -28.59 38.60 -24.63
N ARG A 82 -28.44 38.25 -25.92
CA ARG A 82 -27.15 38.35 -26.64
C ARG A 82 -26.69 39.81 -26.79
N SER A 83 -25.94 40.32 -25.82
CA SER A 83 -25.37 41.66 -25.89
C SER A 83 -24.12 41.69 -26.78
N TYR A 84 -24.28 42.05 -28.06
CA TYR A 84 -23.14 42.47 -28.90
C TYR A 84 -22.69 43.88 -28.49
N GLY A 85 -21.73 43.98 -27.56
CA GLY A 85 -20.79 45.10 -27.52
C GLY A 85 -20.98 46.23 -26.50
N ARG A 86 -21.64 46.05 -25.34
CA ARG A 86 -21.51 47.00 -24.20
C ARG A 86 -21.47 46.29 -22.85
N SER A 87 -20.64 46.83 -21.94
CA SER A 87 -20.33 46.36 -20.57
C SER A 87 -21.48 46.41 -19.55
N TYR A 88 -22.66 45.91 -19.90
CA TYR A 88 -23.76 45.73 -18.95
C TYR A 88 -23.98 44.25 -18.71
N TYR A 89 -23.80 43.82 -17.45
CA TYR A 89 -24.13 42.46 -17.02
C TYR A 89 -25.63 42.26 -17.12
N SER A 90 -26.08 41.19 -17.79
CA SER A 90 -27.49 40.79 -17.76
C SER A 90 -27.68 39.64 -16.78
N GLU A 91 -28.52 39.87 -15.76
CA GLU A 91 -29.05 38.84 -14.87
C GLU A 91 -30.07 38.02 -15.67
N GLY A 92 -29.89 36.70 -15.72
CA GLY A 92 -30.80 35.78 -16.39
C GLY A 92 -31.85 35.22 -15.42
N GLY A 93 -31.72 33.93 -15.09
CA GLY A 93 -32.53 33.29 -14.06
C GLY A 93 -31.95 33.40 -12.65
N ILE A 94 -32.78 33.76 -11.68
CA ILE A 94 -32.45 33.69 -10.26
C ILE A 94 -33.57 32.94 -9.52
N VAL A 95 -33.19 31.89 -8.80
CA VAL A 95 -34.12 31.03 -8.05
C VAL A 95 -33.70 31.04 -6.58
N GLY A 96 -34.59 31.47 -5.67
CA GLY A 96 -34.26 31.66 -4.25
C GLY A 96 -33.38 32.91 -4.05
N VAL A 97 -33.95 34.08 -4.30
CA VAL A 97 -33.26 35.38 -4.38
C VAL A 97 -32.75 35.82 -3.00
N GLU A 98 -33.65 36.12 -2.06
CA GLU A 98 -33.31 36.64 -0.73
C GLU A 98 -33.25 35.56 0.37
N GLU A 99 -32.56 35.88 1.46
CA GLU A 99 -32.55 35.03 2.66
C GLU A 99 -33.99 34.74 3.15
N GLY A 100 -34.29 33.47 3.36
CA GLY A 100 -35.61 32.99 3.78
C GLY A 100 -36.64 32.83 2.66
N SER A 101 -36.31 33.13 1.39
CA SER A 101 -37.18 32.82 0.25
C SER A 101 -36.99 31.38 -0.25
N THR A 102 -37.99 30.84 -0.95
CA THR A 102 -37.92 29.52 -1.61
C THR A 102 -38.38 29.59 -3.06
N GLY A 103 -37.48 29.32 -3.99
CA GLY A 103 -37.78 29.20 -5.42
C GLY A 103 -37.63 27.76 -5.90
N THR A 104 -38.55 27.31 -6.75
CA THR A 104 -38.46 26.00 -7.43
C THR A 104 -38.71 26.17 -8.92
N VAL A 105 -37.86 25.59 -9.76
CA VAL A 105 -38.05 25.47 -11.21
C VAL A 105 -38.10 24.00 -11.59
N ILE A 106 -39.08 23.61 -12.41
CA ILE A 106 -39.25 22.25 -12.91
C ILE A 106 -39.25 22.30 -14.43
N ILE A 107 -38.34 21.55 -15.06
CA ILE A 107 -38.28 21.36 -16.50
C ILE A 107 -38.50 19.88 -16.76
N SER A 108 -39.67 19.52 -17.25
CA SER A 108 -39.96 18.11 -17.46
C SER A 108 -40.87 17.83 -18.64
N GLY A 109 -40.51 16.78 -19.37
CA GLY A 109 -41.23 16.25 -20.51
C GLY A 109 -40.51 16.51 -21.84
N PRO A 110 -40.85 15.75 -22.89
CA PRO A 110 -40.27 15.93 -24.22
C PRO A 110 -40.39 17.35 -24.71
N GLY A 111 -39.27 17.95 -25.12
CA GLY A 111 -39.21 19.31 -25.65
C GLY A 111 -39.35 20.43 -24.61
N ALA A 112 -39.52 20.12 -23.32
CA ALA A 112 -39.43 21.11 -22.26
C ALA A 112 -37.98 21.61 -22.16
N ASN A 113 -37.76 22.91 -22.40
CA ASN A 113 -36.41 23.48 -22.47
C ASN A 113 -36.33 24.83 -21.77
N TRP A 114 -35.28 25.04 -20.98
CA TRP A 114 -34.88 26.37 -20.53
C TRP A 114 -33.52 26.73 -21.13
N THR A 115 -33.46 27.79 -21.93
CA THR A 115 -32.22 28.34 -22.47
C THR A 115 -31.94 29.72 -21.87
N ASP A 116 -30.82 29.85 -21.18
CA ASP A 116 -30.32 31.13 -20.70
C ASP A 116 -29.24 31.70 -21.63
N GLU A 117 -29.49 32.90 -22.15
CA GLU A 117 -28.57 33.68 -22.98
C GLU A 117 -27.90 34.84 -22.21
N SER A 118 -28.04 34.85 -20.87
CA SER A 118 -27.46 35.86 -19.98
C SER A 118 -26.04 35.50 -19.58
N ASP A 119 -25.37 36.35 -18.79
CA ASP A 119 -24.01 36.06 -18.33
C ASP A 119 -23.97 34.93 -17.29
N PHE A 120 -25.03 34.79 -16.47
CA PHE A 120 -25.08 33.78 -15.41
C PHE A 120 -26.51 33.47 -14.93
N VAL A 121 -26.69 32.24 -14.45
CA VAL A 121 -27.87 31.78 -13.71
C VAL A 121 -27.50 31.46 -12.26
N LEU A 122 -28.34 31.88 -11.32
CA LEU A 122 -28.16 31.62 -9.89
C LEU A 122 -29.26 30.70 -9.34
N ILE A 123 -28.87 29.58 -8.74
CA ILE A 123 -29.77 28.68 -8.02
C ILE A 123 -29.40 28.72 -6.55
N GLY A 124 -30.28 29.30 -5.73
CA GLY A 124 -30.02 29.63 -4.33
C GLY A 124 -29.02 30.77 -4.24
N GLN A 125 -29.47 32.01 -4.50
CA GLN A 125 -28.63 33.19 -4.37
C GLN A 125 -28.31 33.44 -2.89
N ALA A 126 -29.28 33.95 -2.11
CA ALA A 126 -29.21 34.03 -0.65
C ALA A 126 -30.30 33.17 0.03
N GLY A 127 -31.31 32.74 -0.73
CA GLY A 127 -32.40 31.87 -0.27
C GLY A 127 -32.24 30.42 -0.71
N MET A 128 -33.34 29.66 -0.62
CA MET A 128 -33.41 28.29 -1.11
C MET A 128 -33.83 28.27 -2.59
N GLY A 129 -32.95 27.81 -3.48
CA GLY A 129 -33.25 27.62 -4.89
C GLY A 129 -33.19 26.16 -5.29
N LYS A 130 -34.24 25.67 -5.94
CA LYS A 130 -34.32 24.29 -6.43
C LYS A 130 -34.60 24.25 -7.93
N LEU A 131 -33.84 23.45 -8.67
CA LEU A 131 -34.07 23.16 -10.07
C LEU A 131 -34.18 21.65 -10.30
N GLN A 132 -35.25 21.21 -10.95
CA GLN A 132 -35.48 19.80 -11.27
C GLN A 132 -35.61 19.61 -12.77
N LEU A 133 -34.76 18.75 -13.34
CA LEU A 133 -34.85 18.30 -14.72
C LEU A 133 -35.20 16.81 -14.74
N ALA A 134 -36.22 16.44 -15.51
CA ALA A 134 -36.62 15.04 -15.66
C ALA A 134 -37.34 14.76 -16.98
N ASN A 135 -37.41 13.50 -17.39
CA ASN A 135 -38.21 13.05 -18.54
C ASN A 135 -37.91 13.85 -19.83
N ASP A 136 -36.67 13.80 -20.33
CA ASP A 136 -36.23 14.55 -21.53
C ASP A 136 -36.17 16.07 -21.39
N GLY A 137 -36.24 16.61 -20.16
CA GLY A 137 -36.06 18.03 -19.89
C GLY A 137 -34.63 18.51 -20.20
N VAL A 138 -34.52 19.69 -20.82
CA VAL A 138 -33.24 20.28 -21.23
C VAL A 138 -33.01 21.64 -20.58
N TRP A 139 -31.79 21.88 -20.10
CA TRP A 139 -31.34 23.18 -19.61
C TRP A 139 -30.06 23.59 -20.33
N ASN A 140 -30.04 24.76 -20.94
CA ASN A 140 -28.89 25.32 -21.63
C ASN A 140 -28.49 26.62 -20.94
N THR A 141 -27.23 26.75 -20.51
CA THR A 141 -26.74 27.89 -19.74
C THR A 141 -25.40 28.39 -20.23
N GLN A 142 -25.07 29.62 -19.86
CA GLN A 142 -23.73 30.18 -20.03
C GLN A 142 -22.85 29.89 -18.82
N ASN A 143 -23.04 30.62 -17.72
CA ASN A 143 -22.43 30.33 -16.42
C ASN A 143 -23.51 29.98 -15.40
N VAL A 144 -23.18 29.13 -14.44
CA VAL A 144 -24.10 28.75 -13.36
C VAL A 144 -23.39 28.83 -12.03
N THR A 145 -24.06 29.38 -11.02
CA THR A 145 -23.66 29.26 -9.61
C THR A 145 -24.81 28.71 -8.79
N ILE A 146 -24.54 27.64 -8.05
CA ILE A 146 -25.49 26.93 -7.19
C ILE A 146 -25.05 27.13 -5.75
N GLY A 147 -25.85 27.81 -4.93
CA GLY A 147 -25.43 28.26 -3.59
C GLY A 147 -24.45 29.43 -3.67
N SER A 148 -24.93 30.60 -4.11
CA SER A 148 -24.08 31.74 -4.48
C SER A 148 -23.53 32.51 -3.28
N GLU A 149 -24.42 32.96 -2.38
CA GLU A 149 -24.09 33.76 -1.19
C GLU A 149 -24.08 32.88 0.08
N GLN A 150 -23.56 33.41 1.19
CA GLN A 150 -23.30 32.64 2.43
C GLN A 150 -24.52 31.87 2.98
N THR A 151 -25.73 32.43 2.86
CA THR A 151 -26.99 31.77 3.27
C THR A 151 -27.67 31.01 2.13
N GLY A 152 -27.18 31.17 0.89
CA GLY A 152 -27.75 30.57 -0.31
C GLY A 152 -27.65 29.05 -0.27
N ASN A 153 -28.77 28.40 -0.55
CA ASN A 153 -28.85 26.94 -0.66
C ASN A 153 -29.44 26.57 -2.02
N GLY A 154 -28.57 26.10 -2.91
CA GLY A 154 -28.94 25.69 -4.26
C GLY A 154 -28.97 24.17 -4.42
N THR A 155 -30.04 23.65 -5.00
CA THR A 155 -30.17 22.22 -5.34
C THR A 155 -30.56 22.03 -6.79
N VAL A 156 -29.78 21.24 -7.54
CA VAL A 156 -30.11 20.84 -8.91
C VAL A 156 -30.20 19.32 -9.00
N THR A 157 -31.32 18.79 -9.49
CA THR A 157 -31.49 17.34 -9.70
C THR A 157 -31.81 17.04 -11.15
N LEU A 158 -31.03 16.15 -11.77
CA LEU A 158 -31.26 15.61 -13.10
C LEU A 158 -31.58 14.13 -12.98
N ASN A 159 -32.71 13.70 -13.54
CA ASN A 159 -33.13 12.30 -13.47
C ASN A 159 -33.71 11.80 -14.80
N GLY A 160 -33.39 10.55 -15.13
CA GLY A 160 -33.96 9.84 -16.26
C GLY A 160 -33.19 10.04 -17.56
N PRO A 161 -33.36 9.11 -18.52
CA PRO A 161 -32.72 9.20 -19.83
C PRO A 161 -33.23 10.41 -20.62
N GLY A 162 -32.39 10.93 -21.51
CA GLY A 162 -32.73 12.08 -22.37
C GLY A 162 -32.69 13.44 -21.66
N THR A 163 -32.74 13.47 -20.32
CA THR A 163 -32.55 14.67 -19.51
C THR A 163 -31.13 15.22 -19.66
N ARG A 164 -30.99 16.51 -19.99
CA ARG A 164 -29.69 17.13 -20.31
C ARG A 164 -29.50 18.50 -19.67
N TRP A 165 -28.29 18.76 -19.19
CA TRP A 165 -27.81 20.11 -18.91
C TRP A 165 -26.55 20.40 -19.74
N ASN A 166 -26.61 21.44 -20.57
CA ASN A 166 -25.50 21.92 -21.38
C ASN A 166 -25.07 23.30 -20.85
N ASN A 167 -23.87 23.40 -20.30
CA ASN A 167 -23.30 24.65 -19.81
C ASN A 167 -22.11 25.07 -20.68
N ALA A 168 -22.18 26.26 -21.27
CA ALA A 168 -21.18 26.74 -22.23
C ALA A 168 -19.90 27.29 -21.58
N TYR A 169 -19.94 27.66 -20.29
CA TYR A 169 -18.80 28.21 -19.58
C TYR A 169 -18.62 27.56 -18.21
N THR A 170 -18.50 28.35 -17.13
CA THR A 170 -18.14 27.85 -15.81
C THR A 170 -19.36 27.40 -15.04
N ALA A 171 -19.26 26.26 -14.36
CA ALA A 171 -20.23 25.80 -13.37
C ALA A 171 -19.59 25.84 -11.98
N ILE A 172 -20.29 26.46 -11.02
CA ILE A 172 -19.87 26.55 -9.62
C ILE A 172 -20.93 25.90 -8.74
N ILE A 173 -20.52 24.91 -7.96
CA ILE A 173 -21.36 24.19 -6.99
C ILE A 173 -20.85 24.55 -5.59
N GLY A 174 -21.63 25.30 -4.84
CA GLY A 174 -21.27 25.82 -3.52
C GLY A 174 -20.25 26.95 -3.64
N GLY A 175 -20.68 28.13 -4.12
CA GLY A 175 -19.85 29.32 -4.27
C GLY A 175 -19.38 29.87 -2.92
N ASN A 176 -20.18 30.74 -2.28
CA ASN A 176 -20.03 31.07 -0.85
C ASN A 176 -21.05 30.33 0.03
N GLY A 177 -22.13 29.81 -0.57
CA GLY A 177 -23.20 29.10 0.12
C GLY A 177 -23.07 27.58 0.01
N THR A 178 -24.20 26.89 0.12
CA THR A 178 -24.29 25.43 -0.09
C THR A 178 -24.88 25.14 -1.46
N GLY A 179 -24.16 24.36 -2.26
CA GLY A 179 -24.64 23.89 -3.56
C GLY A 179 -24.62 22.38 -3.65
N THR A 180 -25.69 21.79 -4.15
CA THR A 180 -25.82 20.33 -4.33
C THR A 180 -26.33 20.00 -5.72
N VAL A 181 -25.67 19.07 -6.41
CA VAL A 181 -26.10 18.56 -7.72
C VAL A 181 -26.14 17.04 -7.71
N THR A 182 -27.24 16.47 -8.21
CA THR A 182 -27.38 15.03 -8.42
C THR A 182 -27.73 14.73 -9.87
N VAL A 183 -26.90 13.91 -10.52
CA VAL A 183 -27.13 13.37 -11.87
C VAL A 183 -27.45 11.89 -11.75
N SER A 184 -28.62 11.49 -12.23
CA SER A 184 -29.12 10.12 -12.00
C SER A 184 -29.97 9.55 -13.13
N GLY A 185 -30.11 8.23 -13.14
CA GLY A 185 -31.06 7.53 -14.02
C GLY A 185 -30.80 7.69 -15.52
N GLY A 186 -29.55 7.88 -15.94
CA GLY A 186 -29.18 8.07 -17.35
C GLY A 186 -29.14 9.53 -17.82
N ALA A 187 -29.30 10.50 -16.92
CA ALA A 187 -29.18 11.92 -17.24
C ALA A 187 -27.74 12.33 -17.57
N GLN A 188 -27.57 13.35 -18.39
CA GLN A 188 -26.25 13.77 -18.91
C GLN A 188 -26.00 15.26 -18.67
N VAL A 189 -24.80 15.59 -18.19
CA VAL A 189 -24.31 16.97 -18.07
C VAL A 189 -23.09 17.16 -18.97
N HIS A 190 -23.08 18.27 -19.71
CA HIS A 190 -21.96 18.71 -20.52
C HIS A 190 -21.56 20.14 -20.10
N ASN A 191 -20.31 20.31 -19.66
CA ASN A 191 -19.76 21.61 -19.24
C ASN A 191 -18.51 21.93 -20.06
N ASP A 192 -18.47 23.09 -20.71
CA ASP A 192 -17.44 23.45 -21.69
C ASP A 192 -16.19 24.15 -21.11
N GLU A 193 -16.26 24.73 -19.91
CA GLU A 193 -15.10 25.37 -19.27
C GLU A 193 -14.80 24.71 -17.90
N GLY A 194 -14.53 25.51 -16.86
CA GLY A 194 -14.16 25.02 -15.54
C GLY A 194 -15.36 24.56 -14.71
N LEU A 195 -15.13 23.55 -13.88
CA LEU A 195 -16.03 23.17 -12.78
C LEU A 195 -15.38 23.49 -11.44
N TYR A 196 -16.12 24.15 -10.56
CA TYR A 196 -15.73 24.39 -9.17
C TYR A 196 -16.71 23.72 -8.21
N ILE A 197 -16.20 22.99 -7.22
CA ILE A 197 -17.00 22.31 -6.19
C ILE A 197 -16.46 22.71 -4.82
N GLY A 198 -17.23 23.52 -4.08
CA GLY A 198 -16.79 24.05 -2.79
C GLY A 198 -15.79 25.18 -2.97
N GLY A 199 -16.29 26.40 -3.14
CA GLY A 199 -15.50 27.58 -3.46
C GLY A 199 -15.49 27.92 -4.95
N GLY A 200 -14.91 29.07 -5.29
CA GLY A 200 -14.89 29.65 -6.62
C GLY A 200 -15.88 30.79 -6.75
N GLN A 201 -15.45 31.88 -7.39
CA GLN A 201 -16.30 32.98 -7.80
C GLN A 201 -16.18 33.25 -9.28
N LEU A 202 -17.30 33.48 -9.94
CA LEU A 202 -17.29 34.11 -11.25
C LEU A 202 -16.60 35.48 -11.09
N ARG A 203 -15.64 35.79 -11.96
CA ARG A 203 -14.84 37.04 -11.93
C ARG A 203 -15.70 38.32 -11.81
N LEU A 204 -16.97 38.22 -12.18
CA LEU A 204 -17.96 39.28 -12.24
C LEU A 204 -18.75 39.48 -10.91
N LEU A 205 -18.74 38.48 -10.02
CA LEU A 205 -19.49 38.45 -8.75
C LEU A 205 -18.61 38.70 -7.51
N ARG A 206 -17.36 39.12 -7.69
CA ARG A 206 -16.36 39.29 -6.62
C ARG A 206 -16.97 39.88 -5.34
N SER A 207 -17.01 39.08 -4.27
CA SER A 207 -17.18 39.58 -2.91
C SER A 207 -15.82 39.84 -2.27
N LEU A 208 -15.76 40.73 -1.28
CA LEU A 208 -14.58 40.91 -0.44
C LEU A 208 -14.50 39.85 0.69
N GLU A 209 -15.49 38.95 0.75
CA GLU A 209 -15.62 37.91 1.77
C GLU A 209 -14.82 36.64 1.41
N PRO A 210 -14.32 35.90 2.43
CA PRO A 210 -13.63 34.64 2.22
C PRO A 210 -14.55 33.58 1.59
N GLU A 211 -14.06 32.94 0.51
CA GLU A 211 -14.78 31.93 -0.27
C GLU A 211 -14.83 30.57 0.47
N THR A 212 -15.76 30.44 1.42
CA THR A 212 -15.94 29.27 2.32
C THR A 212 -17.06 28.32 1.88
N GLY A 213 -17.40 28.31 0.59
CA GLY A 213 -18.54 27.56 0.08
C GLY A 213 -18.46 26.05 0.28
N ASN A 214 -19.63 25.42 0.32
CA ASN A 214 -19.81 23.98 0.46
C ASN A 214 -20.48 23.39 -0.79
N GLY A 215 -19.75 22.61 -1.57
CA GLY A 215 -20.23 22.02 -2.82
C GLY A 215 -20.33 20.50 -2.75
N ALA A 216 -21.41 19.93 -3.30
CA ALA A 216 -21.56 18.49 -3.46
C ALA A 216 -22.08 18.12 -4.86
N LEU A 217 -21.36 17.23 -5.55
CA LEU A 217 -21.75 16.63 -6.82
C LEU A 217 -21.83 15.10 -6.68
N THR A 218 -22.99 14.53 -7.01
CA THR A 218 -23.23 13.09 -7.06
C THR A 218 -23.65 12.66 -8.45
N ILE A 219 -22.99 11.64 -9.00
CA ILE A 219 -23.32 11.02 -10.28
C ILE A 219 -23.58 9.54 -10.02
N THR A 220 -24.83 9.11 -10.16
CA THR A 220 -25.27 7.79 -9.70
C THR A 220 -26.18 7.10 -10.70
N GLY A 221 -25.96 5.81 -10.93
CA GLY A 221 -26.75 5.00 -11.85
C GLY A 221 -26.14 4.90 -13.25
N ALA A 222 -26.33 3.73 -13.86
CA ALA A 222 -25.81 3.43 -15.20
C ALA A 222 -26.25 4.46 -16.25
N GLY A 223 -25.29 4.93 -17.04
CA GLY A 223 -25.51 5.90 -18.12
C GLY A 223 -25.61 7.35 -17.66
N SER A 224 -25.59 7.63 -16.36
CA SER A 224 -25.48 9.00 -15.86
C SER A 224 -24.06 9.52 -16.03
N THR A 225 -23.92 10.68 -16.67
CA THR A 225 -22.61 11.23 -17.01
C THR A 225 -22.46 12.69 -16.65
N TRP A 226 -21.28 13.06 -16.16
CA TRP A 226 -20.79 14.42 -16.16
C TRP A 226 -19.56 14.52 -17.04
N PHE A 227 -19.65 15.31 -18.09
CA PHE A 227 -18.54 15.64 -18.97
C PHE A 227 -18.09 17.09 -18.71
N ASN A 228 -16.82 17.27 -18.46
CA ASN A 228 -16.17 18.58 -18.35
C ASN A 228 -15.10 18.71 -19.43
N ARG A 229 -15.18 19.73 -20.28
CA ARG A 229 -14.19 19.91 -21.34
C ARG A 229 -12.84 20.33 -20.76
N ASN A 230 -12.81 21.28 -19.82
CA ASN A 230 -11.57 21.76 -19.18
C ASN A 230 -11.38 21.14 -17.78
N GLY A 231 -10.58 21.78 -16.92
CA GLY A 231 -10.24 21.27 -15.59
C GLY A 231 -11.30 21.49 -14.51
N VAL A 232 -11.05 20.88 -13.36
CA VAL A 232 -11.95 20.82 -12.20
C VAL A 232 -11.18 21.24 -10.96
N ASN A 233 -11.81 22.04 -10.10
CA ASN A 233 -11.27 22.49 -8.83
C ASN A 233 -12.24 22.11 -7.71
N ILE A 234 -11.75 21.42 -6.69
CA ILE A 234 -12.53 21.01 -5.52
C ILE A 234 -11.90 21.58 -4.26
N ALA A 235 -12.66 22.34 -3.47
CA ALA A 235 -12.23 22.88 -2.18
C ALA A 235 -10.86 23.58 -2.21
N ARG A 236 -10.59 24.37 -3.26
CA ARG A 236 -9.29 25.03 -3.47
C ARG A 236 -9.10 26.34 -2.70
N ASN A 237 -10.12 26.76 -1.97
CA ASN A 237 -10.08 27.98 -1.17
C ASN A 237 -10.04 27.66 0.31
N ALA A 238 -9.39 28.50 1.10
CA ALA A 238 -9.31 28.33 2.54
C ALA A 238 -10.72 28.28 3.19
N GLY A 239 -11.00 27.20 3.92
CA GLY A 239 -12.27 26.98 4.61
C GLY A 239 -13.42 26.49 3.73
N SER A 240 -13.21 26.26 2.43
CA SER A 240 -14.20 25.63 1.55
C SER A 240 -14.23 24.11 1.71
N THR A 241 -15.38 23.50 1.42
CA THR A 241 -15.54 22.03 1.41
C THR A 241 -16.18 21.57 0.12
N GLY A 242 -15.69 20.48 -0.46
CA GLY A 242 -16.16 19.98 -1.75
C GLY A 242 -16.22 18.46 -1.79
N SER A 243 -17.31 17.90 -2.29
CA SER A 243 -17.44 16.45 -2.47
C SER A 243 -17.81 16.08 -3.90
N LEU A 244 -17.08 15.13 -4.50
CA LEU A 244 -17.42 14.47 -5.76
C LEU A 244 -17.65 12.98 -5.50
N THR A 245 -18.87 12.50 -5.78
CA THR A 245 -19.23 11.08 -5.65
C THR A 245 -19.69 10.52 -6.98
N VAL A 246 -19.06 9.42 -7.42
CA VAL A 246 -19.41 8.66 -8.62
C VAL A 246 -19.70 7.22 -8.22
N GLU A 247 -20.94 6.78 -8.39
CA GLU A 247 -21.38 5.48 -7.84
C GLU A 247 -22.42 4.78 -8.73
N ASN A 248 -22.67 3.50 -8.44
CA ASN A 248 -23.72 2.70 -9.08
C ASN A 248 -23.71 2.72 -10.63
N GLY A 249 -22.53 2.78 -11.26
CA GLY A 249 -22.39 2.82 -12.71
C GLY A 249 -22.39 4.22 -13.35
N GLY A 250 -22.32 5.29 -12.54
CA GLY A 250 -22.16 6.65 -13.02
C GLY A 250 -20.76 6.94 -13.58
N SER A 251 -20.62 7.99 -14.39
CA SER A 251 -19.32 8.37 -14.98
C SER A 251 -19.03 9.87 -14.86
N PHE A 252 -17.81 10.21 -14.45
CA PHE A 252 -17.24 11.55 -14.48
C PHE A 252 -16.06 11.60 -15.46
N GLN A 253 -15.98 12.65 -16.27
CA GLN A 253 -14.93 12.80 -17.27
C GLN A 253 -14.44 14.25 -17.35
N THR A 254 -13.12 14.44 -17.42
CA THR A 254 -12.50 15.64 -18.00
C THR A 254 -11.89 15.34 -19.38
N TYR A 255 -11.98 16.29 -20.31
CA TYR A 255 -11.45 16.11 -21.66
C TYR A 255 -10.01 16.60 -21.80
N GLU A 256 -9.77 17.89 -21.64
CA GLU A 256 -8.44 18.52 -21.78
C GLU A 256 -8.04 19.32 -20.53
N GLY A 257 -8.31 18.76 -19.35
CA GLY A 257 -7.94 19.40 -18.09
C GLY A 257 -7.85 18.47 -16.89
N SER A 258 -7.05 18.91 -15.92
CA SER A 258 -6.77 18.23 -14.65
C SER A 258 -7.91 18.36 -13.64
N LEU A 259 -7.87 17.52 -12.62
CA LEU A 259 -8.64 17.66 -11.39
C LEU A 259 -7.70 18.03 -10.24
N TYR A 260 -7.91 19.19 -9.64
CA TYR A 260 -7.21 19.67 -8.45
C TYR A 260 -8.14 19.68 -7.24
N ALA A 261 -7.68 19.20 -6.10
CA ALA A 261 -8.50 19.05 -4.90
C ALA A 261 -7.72 19.44 -3.64
N GLY A 262 -8.20 20.43 -2.88
CA GLY A 262 -7.56 20.94 -1.66
C GLY A 262 -8.05 20.31 -0.36
N LEU A 263 -7.59 20.83 0.78
CA LEU A 263 -7.82 20.30 2.14
C LEU A 263 -9.27 19.86 2.46
N GLY A 264 -10.28 20.61 2.00
CA GLY A 264 -11.70 20.30 2.25
C GLY A 264 -12.33 19.33 1.25
N ALA A 265 -11.54 18.74 0.35
CA ALA A 265 -12.03 17.90 -0.73
C ALA A 265 -12.18 16.43 -0.34
N THR A 266 -13.31 15.84 -0.75
CA THR A 266 -13.59 14.41 -0.65
C THR A 266 -13.99 13.87 -2.02
N ILE A 267 -13.34 12.80 -2.48
CA ILE A 267 -13.62 12.18 -3.77
C ILE A 267 -13.91 10.70 -3.56
N THR A 268 -15.04 10.22 -4.07
CA THR A 268 -15.43 8.81 -3.96
C THR A 268 -15.85 8.27 -5.32
N VAL A 269 -15.23 7.19 -5.75
CA VAL A 269 -15.63 6.42 -6.94
C VAL A 269 -15.86 4.97 -6.48
N THR A 270 -17.10 4.50 -6.51
CA THR A 270 -17.42 3.18 -5.93
C THR A 270 -18.45 2.40 -6.71
N GLY A 271 -18.26 1.09 -6.74
CA GLY A 271 -19.21 0.15 -7.33
C GLY A 271 -18.87 -0.21 -8.79
N PRO A 272 -19.33 -1.38 -9.26
CA PRO A 272 -19.02 -1.84 -10.61
C PRO A 272 -19.55 -0.89 -11.68
N GLY A 273 -18.70 -0.61 -12.67
CA GLY A 273 -19.04 0.26 -13.80
C GLY A 273 -18.98 1.75 -13.50
N SER A 274 -18.72 2.16 -12.25
CA SER A 274 -18.44 3.55 -11.93
C SER A 274 -17.04 3.95 -12.39
N SER A 275 -16.95 5.08 -13.08
CA SER A 275 -15.69 5.53 -13.69
C SER A 275 -15.42 7.01 -13.49
N MET A 276 -14.17 7.33 -13.19
CA MET A 276 -13.62 8.68 -13.25
C MET A 276 -12.47 8.69 -14.25
N LEU A 277 -12.60 9.51 -15.30
CA LEU A 277 -11.64 9.62 -16.40
C LEU A 277 -11.10 11.05 -16.45
N ILE A 278 -9.80 11.24 -16.21
CA ILE A 278 -9.18 12.55 -16.12
C ILE A 278 -8.20 12.73 -17.28
N GLY A 279 -8.52 13.64 -18.21
CA GLY A 279 -7.76 13.80 -19.45
C GLY A 279 -8.08 12.68 -20.43
N THR A 280 -8.89 13.00 -21.43
CA THR A 280 -9.36 12.02 -22.42
C THR A 280 -9.26 12.55 -23.85
N ARG A 281 -8.63 13.72 -24.02
CA ARG A 281 -8.41 14.32 -25.34
C ARG A 281 -7.47 13.45 -26.17
N ASN A 282 -6.44 12.90 -25.56
CA ASN A 282 -5.54 11.96 -26.20
C ASN A 282 -6.11 10.54 -26.14
N ALA A 283 -6.41 9.99 -27.31
CA ALA A 283 -6.89 8.61 -27.44
C ALA A 283 -5.76 7.56 -27.33
N THR A 284 -4.51 8.01 -27.23
CA THR A 284 -3.30 7.18 -27.13
C THR A 284 -2.47 7.62 -25.94
N PRO A 285 -1.71 6.71 -25.30
CA PRO A 285 -0.87 7.09 -24.17
C PRO A 285 0.12 8.21 -24.53
N PRO A 286 0.26 9.26 -23.69
CA PRO A 286 1.22 10.34 -23.88
C PRO A 286 2.65 9.83 -24.08
N VAL A 287 3.40 10.39 -25.03
CA VAL A 287 4.79 9.94 -25.27
C VAL A 287 5.76 10.48 -24.22
N ASP A 288 5.42 11.62 -23.62
CA ASP A 288 6.13 12.29 -22.52
C ASP A 288 5.16 13.12 -21.66
N TRP A 289 5.72 13.93 -20.76
CA TRP A 289 4.97 14.74 -19.80
C TRP A 289 4.26 15.93 -20.46
N SER A 290 4.77 16.44 -21.58
CA SER A 290 4.21 17.57 -22.30
C SER A 290 2.98 17.20 -23.13
N ASP A 291 2.87 15.91 -23.47
CA ASP A 291 1.69 15.33 -24.11
C ASP A 291 0.57 14.98 -23.12
N GLY A 292 0.76 15.15 -21.81
CA GLY A 292 -0.32 14.98 -20.83
C GLY A 292 -1.43 16.03 -20.99
N ASP A 293 -2.67 15.62 -20.79
CA ASP A 293 -3.88 16.45 -20.80
C ASP A 293 -4.77 16.26 -19.56
N GLY A 294 -4.48 15.31 -18.67
CA GLY A 294 -5.23 15.10 -17.42
C GLY A 294 -4.40 14.64 -16.24
N TRP A 295 -4.18 15.54 -15.29
CA TRP A 295 -3.58 15.22 -14.00
C TRP A 295 -4.65 15.09 -12.92
N PHE A 296 -4.60 14.00 -12.18
CA PHE A 296 -5.32 13.84 -10.93
C PHE A 296 -4.42 14.28 -9.77
N SER A 297 -4.70 15.44 -9.18
CA SER A 297 -3.76 16.11 -8.26
C SER A 297 -4.45 16.62 -6.99
N PRO A 298 -4.86 15.71 -6.09
CA PRO A 298 -5.24 16.10 -4.74
C PRO A 298 -4.03 16.55 -3.91
N ASP A 299 -4.23 17.54 -3.04
CA ASP A 299 -3.24 18.10 -2.13
C ASP A 299 -3.83 18.47 -0.76
N GLU A 300 -2.94 18.92 0.13
CA GLU A 300 -3.26 19.56 1.40
C GLU A 300 -4.23 18.78 2.30
N GLY A 301 -4.27 17.44 2.26
CA GLY A 301 -5.16 16.65 3.12
C GLY A 301 -6.46 16.20 2.47
N ALA A 302 -6.65 16.46 1.18
CA ALA A 302 -7.74 15.88 0.40
C ALA A 302 -7.78 14.35 0.53
N THR A 303 -9.00 13.79 0.49
CA THR A 303 -9.22 12.34 0.64
C THR A 303 -9.89 11.77 -0.60
N THR A 304 -9.36 10.65 -1.10
CA THR A 304 -9.89 9.93 -2.26
C THR A 304 -10.11 8.46 -1.95
N VAL A 305 -11.27 7.92 -2.30
CA VAL A 305 -11.58 6.49 -2.20
C VAL A 305 -12.04 5.95 -3.55
N ILE A 306 -11.38 4.90 -4.03
CA ILE A 306 -11.79 4.12 -5.19
C ILE A 306 -12.05 2.69 -4.71
N SER A 307 -13.26 2.18 -4.92
CA SER A 307 -13.64 0.90 -4.31
C SER A 307 -14.65 0.07 -5.10
N ASN A 308 -14.76 -1.20 -4.71
CA ASN A 308 -15.86 -2.10 -5.10
C ASN A 308 -16.05 -2.27 -6.62
N GLY A 309 -14.96 -2.37 -7.38
CA GLY A 309 -15.02 -2.59 -8.84
C GLY A 309 -15.06 -1.32 -9.69
N ALA A 310 -14.77 -0.17 -9.08
CA ALA A 310 -14.71 1.12 -9.76
C ALA A 310 -13.36 1.37 -10.46
N THR A 311 -13.33 2.34 -11.38
CA THR A 311 -12.12 2.70 -12.14
C THR A 311 -11.80 4.18 -12.03
N LEU A 312 -10.52 4.50 -11.76
CA LEU A 312 -9.92 5.81 -12.04
C LEU A 312 -8.88 5.65 -13.14
N ASN A 313 -9.03 6.44 -14.21
CA ASN A 313 -8.01 6.60 -15.24
C ASN A 313 -7.58 8.06 -15.32
N ALA A 314 -6.28 8.30 -15.36
CA ALA A 314 -5.69 9.60 -15.61
C ALA A 314 -4.42 9.45 -16.45
N ASP A 315 -3.87 10.53 -16.97
CA ASP A 315 -2.51 10.47 -17.49
C ASP A 315 -1.53 10.28 -16.34
N ALA A 316 -1.74 11.05 -15.27
CA ALA A 316 -0.81 11.17 -14.17
C ALA A 316 -1.57 11.40 -12.87
N SER A 317 -1.06 10.84 -11.78
CA SER A 317 -1.60 11.07 -10.44
C SER A 317 -0.50 11.59 -9.49
N TYR A 318 -0.78 12.71 -8.83
CA TYR A 318 0.04 13.29 -7.77
C TYR A 318 -0.76 13.30 -6.46
N ILE A 319 -0.41 12.41 -5.53
CA ILE A 319 -1.09 12.31 -4.23
C ILE A 319 -0.30 13.13 -3.22
N GLY A 320 -0.83 14.29 -2.84
CA GLY A 320 -0.10 15.26 -2.04
C GLY A 320 0.86 16.05 -2.91
N SER A 321 0.33 16.75 -3.92
CA SER A 321 1.13 17.55 -4.86
C SER A 321 1.77 18.80 -4.23
N ALA A 322 1.22 19.29 -3.12
CA ALA A 322 1.76 20.41 -2.37
C ALA A 322 1.31 20.34 -0.90
N GLY A 323 2.05 21.06 -0.04
CA GLY A 323 1.71 21.25 1.36
C GLY A 323 2.37 20.22 2.29
N THR A 324 2.99 20.71 3.35
CA THR A 324 3.75 19.90 4.32
C THR A 324 3.01 19.68 5.65
N GLU A 325 1.82 20.24 5.81
CA GLU A 325 1.06 20.15 7.07
C GLU A 325 0.14 18.92 7.12
N ALA A 326 -0.76 18.78 6.14
CA ALA A 326 -1.75 17.72 6.08
C ALA A 326 -1.38 16.62 5.09
N VAL A 327 -1.71 15.37 5.44
CA VAL A 327 -1.44 14.20 4.59
C VAL A 327 -2.60 13.99 3.63
N THR A 328 -2.33 14.12 2.33
CA THR A 328 -3.29 13.78 1.28
C THR A 328 -3.36 12.28 1.13
N SER A 329 -4.56 11.70 1.05
CA SER A 329 -4.72 10.25 1.02
C SER A 329 -5.55 9.74 -0.15
N ILE A 330 -5.13 8.59 -0.69
CA ILE A 330 -5.92 7.77 -1.61
C ILE A 330 -6.01 6.34 -1.10
N THR A 331 -7.21 5.77 -1.10
CA THR A 331 -7.44 4.34 -0.84
C THR A 331 -8.06 3.69 -2.07
N VAL A 332 -7.42 2.65 -2.59
CA VAL A 332 -7.87 1.85 -3.73
C VAL A 332 -8.09 0.42 -3.25
N THR A 333 -9.34 -0.01 -3.11
CA THR A 333 -9.66 -1.29 -2.44
C THR A 333 -10.73 -2.10 -3.17
N GLY A 334 -10.68 -3.41 -3.02
CA GLY A 334 -11.69 -4.33 -3.50
C GLY A 334 -11.38 -4.89 -4.88
N ALA A 335 -11.74 -6.16 -5.07
CA ALA A 335 -11.53 -6.87 -6.31
C ALA A 335 -12.19 -6.17 -7.51
N GLY A 336 -11.46 -6.09 -8.62
CA GLY A 336 -11.91 -5.43 -9.85
C GLY A 336 -11.80 -3.90 -9.82
N THR A 337 -11.42 -3.30 -8.70
CA THR A 337 -11.11 -1.87 -8.63
C THR A 337 -9.79 -1.58 -9.33
N THR A 338 -9.75 -0.55 -10.17
CA THR A 338 -8.54 -0.17 -10.91
C THR A 338 -8.18 1.30 -10.75
N TRP A 339 -6.89 1.56 -10.56
CA TRP A 339 -6.29 2.89 -10.63
C TRP A 339 -5.18 2.87 -11.68
N TYR A 340 -5.44 3.47 -12.82
CA TYR A 340 -4.58 3.34 -13.99
C TYR A 340 -4.08 4.72 -14.45
N ASN A 341 -2.78 4.83 -14.65
CA ASN A 341 -2.15 6.06 -15.13
C ASN A 341 -1.26 5.78 -16.33
N TRP A 342 -1.38 6.59 -17.39
CA TRP A 342 -0.53 6.42 -18.57
C TRP A 342 0.93 6.84 -18.35
N LEU A 343 1.20 7.70 -17.39
CA LEU A 343 2.53 8.25 -17.08
C LEU A 343 2.97 7.75 -15.71
N ASN A 344 2.50 8.40 -14.64
CA ASN A 344 3.02 8.19 -13.30
C ASN A 344 1.94 7.98 -12.24
N ILE A 345 2.37 7.36 -11.14
CA ILE A 345 1.73 7.45 -9.84
C ILE A 345 2.79 7.95 -8.86
N TYR A 346 2.63 9.17 -8.38
CA TYR A 346 3.52 9.82 -7.43
C TYR A 346 2.80 10.07 -6.10
N VAL A 347 3.46 9.77 -5.00
CA VAL A 347 2.91 9.90 -3.64
C VAL A 347 3.88 10.71 -2.78
N GLY A 348 3.43 11.90 -2.36
CA GLY A 348 4.24 12.89 -1.66
C GLY A 348 5.14 13.65 -2.62
N GLY A 349 4.59 14.66 -3.32
CA GLY A 349 5.30 15.49 -4.29
C GLY A 349 4.88 15.26 -5.76
N THR A 350 5.46 16.05 -6.65
CA THR A 350 5.16 16.09 -8.10
C THR A 350 6.37 15.81 -8.98
N GLY A 351 7.58 15.92 -8.44
CA GLY A 351 8.84 15.89 -9.19
C GLY A 351 9.26 17.24 -9.77
N ASN A 352 8.57 18.33 -9.41
CA ASN A 352 8.87 19.69 -9.83
C ASN A 352 9.42 20.57 -8.70
N GLY A 353 9.81 19.99 -7.56
CA GLY A 353 10.38 20.72 -6.42
C GLY A 353 9.33 21.27 -5.43
N ASP A 354 8.07 20.86 -5.55
CA ASP A 354 7.01 21.22 -4.62
C ASP A 354 6.88 20.14 -3.52
N PRO A 355 7.31 20.40 -2.27
CA PRO A 355 7.22 19.40 -1.21
C PRO A 355 5.76 19.17 -0.82
N GLY A 356 5.38 17.89 -0.78
CA GLY A 356 4.04 17.45 -0.40
C GLY A 356 4.05 16.23 0.52
N ARG A 357 2.92 15.98 1.19
CA ARG A 357 2.71 14.79 2.03
C ARG A 357 1.60 13.92 1.46
N GLY A 358 1.96 12.69 1.08
CA GLY A 358 1.06 11.74 0.42
C GLY A 358 0.97 10.40 1.14
N SER A 359 -0.20 9.79 1.08
CA SER A 359 -0.42 8.41 1.52
C SER A 359 -1.30 7.66 0.52
N ALA A 360 -0.88 6.47 0.12
CA ALA A 360 -1.63 5.60 -0.76
C ALA A 360 -1.80 4.22 -0.13
N VAL A 361 -3.00 3.65 -0.25
CA VAL A 361 -3.29 2.27 0.10
C VAL A 361 -3.87 1.58 -1.13
N VAL A 362 -3.28 0.45 -1.52
CA VAL A 362 -3.85 -0.45 -2.53
C VAL A 362 -4.10 -1.78 -1.83
N ALA A 363 -5.34 -2.24 -1.83
CA ALA A 363 -5.77 -3.35 -0.97
C ALA A 363 -6.84 -4.26 -1.59
N ASP A 364 -7.03 -5.42 -0.96
CA ASP A 364 -8.20 -6.29 -1.13
C ASP A 364 -8.50 -6.70 -2.59
N GLY A 365 -7.46 -6.98 -3.38
CA GLY A 365 -7.59 -7.42 -4.78
C GLY A 365 -7.67 -6.29 -5.81
N ALA A 366 -7.44 -5.04 -5.40
CA ALA A 366 -7.36 -3.91 -6.32
C ALA A 366 -6.05 -3.90 -7.13
N VAL A 367 -6.09 -3.24 -8.30
CA VAL A 367 -4.93 -3.11 -9.19
C VAL A 367 -4.60 -1.65 -9.46
N ALA A 368 -3.38 -1.24 -9.13
CA ALA A 368 -2.79 0.05 -9.52
C ALA A 368 -1.73 -0.15 -10.61
N THR A 369 -1.74 0.69 -11.65
CA THR A 369 -0.81 0.60 -12.78
C THR A 369 -0.30 1.98 -13.21
N SER A 370 1.01 2.09 -13.45
CA SER A 370 1.65 3.25 -14.06
C SER A 370 2.84 2.85 -14.94
N TYR A 371 3.54 3.81 -15.55
CA TYR A 371 4.77 3.60 -16.33
C TYR A 371 6.03 4.18 -15.67
N THR A 372 5.85 4.99 -14.63
CA THR A 372 6.84 5.33 -13.62
C THR A 372 6.13 5.45 -12.27
N GLY A 373 6.79 5.13 -11.17
CA GLY A 373 6.21 5.27 -9.85
C GLY A 373 7.24 5.79 -8.85
N ALA A 374 6.80 6.64 -7.93
CA ALA A 374 7.65 7.18 -6.89
C ALA A 374 6.86 7.51 -5.62
N VAL A 375 7.48 7.29 -4.47
CA VAL A 375 7.00 7.70 -3.16
C VAL A 375 8.09 8.57 -2.54
N GLY A 376 7.74 9.70 -1.90
CA GLY A 376 8.71 10.69 -1.41
C GLY A 376 9.48 11.32 -2.56
N VAL A 377 8.78 12.10 -3.39
CA VAL A 377 9.22 12.46 -4.74
C VAL A 377 10.21 13.63 -4.75
N ASP A 378 9.93 14.68 -3.98
CA ASP A 378 10.70 15.93 -3.95
C ASP A 378 11.46 16.10 -2.62
N GLU A 379 12.51 16.92 -2.61
CA GLU A 379 13.22 17.27 -1.37
C GLU A 379 12.24 17.88 -0.34
N GLY A 380 12.29 17.40 0.91
CA GLY A 380 11.37 17.82 1.97
C GLY A 380 9.93 17.26 1.86
N SER A 381 9.63 16.46 0.84
CA SER A 381 8.37 15.71 0.74
C SER A 381 8.41 14.44 1.59
N SER A 382 7.23 13.92 1.96
CA SER A 382 7.11 12.57 2.55
C SER A 382 5.97 11.78 1.93
N GLY A 383 6.19 10.49 1.71
CA GLY A 383 5.23 9.59 1.09
C GLY A 383 5.12 8.25 1.81
N THR A 384 3.89 7.70 1.85
CA THR A 384 3.66 6.32 2.30
C THR A 384 2.86 5.53 1.26
N LEU A 385 3.24 4.28 1.03
CA LEU A 385 2.45 3.34 0.22
C LEU A 385 2.31 2.01 0.96
N LEU A 386 1.07 1.56 1.17
CA LEU A 386 0.75 0.22 1.63
C LEU A 386 0.13 -0.58 0.48
N VAL A 387 0.73 -1.71 0.13
CA VAL A 387 0.19 -2.69 -0.81
C VAL A 387 -0.09 -3.98 -0.03
N THR A 388 -1.37 -4.31 0.15
CA THR A 388 -1.78 -5.39 1.07
C THR A 388 -2.95 -6.23 0.56
N GLY A 389 -3.06 -7.46 1.06
CA GLY A 389 -4.13 -8.39 0.71
C GLY A 389 -3.87 -9.20 -0.55
N GLN A 390 -4.38 -10.43 -0.55
CA GLN A 390 -4.18 -11.38 -1.63
C GLN A 390 -4.79 -10.86 -2.95
N GLY A 391 -4.05 -11.01 -4.05
CA GLY A 391 -4.49 -10.59 -5.38
C GLY A 391 -4.37 -9.10 -5.66
N THR A 392 -3.98 -8.31 -4.67
CA THR A 392 -3.67 -6.88 -4.84
C THR A 392 -2.36 -6.73 -5.61
N VAL A 393 -2.36 -5.82 -6.59
CA VAL A 393 -1.17 -5.55 -7.42
C VAL A 393 -0.94 -4.05 -7.54
N PHE A 394 0.28 -3.60 -7.24
CA PHE A 394 0.82 -2.33 -7.71
C PHE A 394 1.91 -2.62 -8.73
N GLN A 395 1.72 -2.22 -9.99
CA GLN A 395 2.66 -2.51 -11.06
C GLN A 395 3.12 -1.26 -11.80
N VAL A 396 4.41 -1.18 -12.06
CA VAL A 396 5.02 -0.17 -12.94
C VAL A 396 5.51 -0.86 -14.21
N LEU A 397 4.93 -0.49 -15.34
CA LEU A 397 5.23 -1.05 -16.65
C LEU A 397 6.31 -0.23 -17.38
N ALA A 398 6.90 -0.81 -18.42
CA ALA A 398 7.86 -0.13 -19.28
C ALA A 398 7.28 0.11 -20.68
N ARG A 399 7.69 1.21 -21.32
CA ARG A 399 7.51 1.48 -22.75
C ARG A 399 8.56 2.46 -23.24
N THR A 400 8.60 2.78 -24.53
CA THR A 400 9.49 3.84 -25.04
C THR A 400 9.27 5.14 -24.26
N GLY A 401 10.36 5.74 -23.76
CA GLY A 401 10.34 6.94 -22.91
C GLY A 401 10.18 6.67 -21.40
N PHE A 402 9.74 5.47 -21.01
CA PHE A 402 9.47 5.09 -19.62
C PHE A 402 10.12 3.76 -19.30
N SER A 403 11.22 3.79 -18.56
CA SER A 403 11.96 2.58 -18.21
C SER A 403 11.18 1.62 -17.31
N GLY A 404 10.12 2.07 -16.63
CA GLY A 404 9.35 1.24 -15.70
C GLY A 404 10.00 1.09 -14.33
N ASN A 405 10.70 2.14 -13.86
CA ASN A 405 11.26 2.18 -12.51
C ASN A 405 10.18 2.51 -11.46
N PHE A 406 10.30 1.88 -10.31
CA PHE A 406 9.60 2.28 -9.09
C PHE A 406 10.59 2.82 -8.06
N ARG A 407 10.30 3.95 -7.41
CA ARG A 407 11.21 4.63 -6.48
C ARG A 407 10.60 4.74 -5.08
N VAL A 408 11.37 4.35 -4.08
CA VAL A 408 11.05 4.44 -2.65
C VAL A 408 11.99 5.47 -2.04
N GLY A 409 11.53 6.72 -1.96
CA GLY A 409 12.37 7.86 -1.63
C GLY A 409 13.15 8.25 -2.88
N PHE A 410 12.56 9.12 -3.72
CA PHE A 410 13.26 9.64 -4.88
C PHE A 410 14.21 10.77 -4.46
N ALA A 411 13.66 11.89 -4.00
CA ALA A 411 14.41 12.97 -3.37
C ALA A 411 13.94 13.27 -1.92
N GLY A 412 12.78 12.73 -1.52
CA GLY A 412 12.20 12.93 -0.20
C GLY A 412 12.25 11.69 0.68
N GLU A 413 11.38 11.67 1.69
CA GLU A 413 11.24 10.55 2.62
C GLU A 413 10.13 9.60 2.18
N ALA A 414 10.38 8.29 2.21
CA ALA A 414 9.39 7.30 1.82
C ALA A 414 9.37 6.06 2.70
N THR A 415 8.17 5.55 2.93
CA THR A 415 7.96 4.19 3.43
C THR A 415 6.99 3.45 2.52
N VAL A 416 7.44 2.33 1.95
CA VAL A 416 6.62 1.42 1.17
C VAL A 416 6.54 0.07 1.87
N THR A 417 5.35 -0.46 2.07
CA THR A 417 5.10 -1.73 2.75
C THR A 417 4.32 -2.67 1.84
N VAL A 418 4.84 -3.88 1.65
CA VAL A 418 4.25 -4.91 0.78
C VAL A 418 4.02 -6.18 1.62
N GLN A 419 2.76 -6.50 1.89
CA GLN A 419 2.38 -7.54 2.85
C GLN A 419 1.14 -8.34 2.43
N ASP A 420 0.82 -9.37 3.21
CA ASP A 420 -0.40 -10.16 3.13
C ASP A 420 -0.71 -10.72 1.74
N GLY A 421 0.34 -11.18 1.03
CA GLY A 421 0.23 -11.80 -0.29
C GLY A 421 0.01 -10.83 -1.46
N ALA A 422 0.10 -9.52 -1.23
CA ALA A 422 0.07 -8.54 -2.31
C ALA A 422 1.35 -8.54 -3.14
N THR A 423 1.33 -7.92 -4.31
CA THR A 423 2.50 -7.81 -5.22
C THR A 423 2.81 -6.35 -5.55
N LEU A 424 4.08 -5.97 -5.39
CA LEU A 424 4.68 -4.78 -5.98
C LEU A 424 5.63 -5.22 -7.10
N SER A 425 5.41 -4.74 -8.33
CA SER A 425 6.27 -5.05 -9.47
C SER A 425 6.72 -3.80 -10.23
N ALA A 426 7.97 -3.82 -10.69
CA ALA A 426 8.55 -2.82 -11.57
C ALA A 426 9.18 -3.52 -12.78
N ALA A 427 8.86 -3.04 -13.98
CA ALA A 427 9.37 -3.57 -15.25
C ALA A 427 10.88 -3.32 -15.46
N ASN A 428 11.50 -2.51 -14.60
CA ASN A 428 12.95 -2.34 -14.54
C ASN A 428 13.45 -2.46 -13.09
N LEU A 429 13.90 -1.36 -12.48
CA LEU A 429 14.46 -1.36 -11.13
C LEU A 429 13.42 -0.90 -10.10
N ILE A 430 13.48 -1.49 -8.92
CA ILE A 430 13.01 -0.85 -7.69
C ILE A 430 14.21 -0.11 -7.09
N ARG A 431 14.09 1.19 -6.88
CA ARG A 431 15.17 2.06 -6.38
C ARG A 431 14.80 2.56 -4.99
N ILE A 432 15.67 2.39 -4.01
CA ILE A 432 15.46 2.84 -2.63
C ILE A 432 16.44 3.98 -2.34
N ALA A 433 15.93 5.10 -1.83
CA ALA A 433 16.67 6.34 -1.58
C ALA A 433 17.54 6.76 -2.79
N ASP A 434 16.87 7.05 -3.92
CA ASP A 434 17.51 7.15 -5.24
C ASP A 434 18.53 8.29 -5.33
N LEU A 435 18.25 9.45 -4.71
CA LEU A 435 19.11 10.64 -4.73
C LEU A 435 19.74 10.93 -3.36
N GLU A 436 20.86 11.66 -3.37
CA GLU A 436 21.54 12.14 -2.16
C GLU A 436 20.57 12.91 -1.25
N GLY A 437 20.62 12.63 0.07
CA GLY A 437 19.76 13.27 1.07
C GLY A 437 18.32 12.72 1.16
N SER A 438 17.92 11.82 0.24
CA SER A 438 16.63 11.12 0.35
C SER A 438 16.67 9.99 1.39
N VAL A 439 15.51 9.60 1.89
CA VAL A 439 15.36 8.48 2.84
C VAL A 439 14.31 7.51 2.28
N GLY A 440 14.68 6.25 2.13
CA GLY A 440 13.80 5.24 1.55
C GLY A 440 13.75 3.98 2.40
N THR A 441 12.55 3.55 2.79
CA THR A 441 12.34 2.26 3.47
C THR A 441 11.35 1.40 2.68
N LEU A 442 11.78 0.20 2.27
CA LEU A 442 10.93 -0.83 1.70
C LEU A 442 10.76 -1.99 2.70
N ASN A 443 9.53 -2.25 3.12
CA ASN A 443 9.20 -3.35 4.02
C ASN A 443 8.56 -4.52 3.25
N ILE A 444 9.07 -5.73 3.47
CA ILE A 444 8.46 -6.99 3.04
C ILE A 444 7.91 -7.70 4.29
N GLY A 445 6.58 -7.74 4.38
CA GLY A 445 5.88 -7.98 5.65
C GLY A 445 5.60 -6.66 6.37
N ALA A 446 5.67 -6.65 7.70
CA ALA A 446 5.34 -5.48 8.50
C ALA A 446 6.50 -4.46 8.52
N ALA A 447 6.22 -3.23 8.94
CA ALA A 447 7.26 -2.25 9.25
C ALA A 447 8.04 -2.64 10.53
N GLU A 448 9.22 -2.05 10.72
CA GLU A 448 9.98 -2.22 11.95
C GLU A 448 9.19 -1.73 13.19
N GLY A 449 9.35 -2.44 14.31
CA GLY A 449 8.62 -2.18 15.55
C GLY A 449 7.16 -2.67 15.56
N GLN A 450 6.64 -3.17 14.43
CA GLN A 450 5.34 -3.81 14.34
C GLN A 450 5.46 -5.35 14.42
N ALA A 451 4.36 -6.02 14.79
CA ALA A 451 4.31 -7.49 14.78
C ALA A 451 4.45 -8.02 13.34
N PRO A 452 5.20 -9.13 13.12
CA PRO A 452 5.35 -9.70 11.79
C PRO A 452 4.01 -10.14 11.20
N VAL A 453 3.83 -9.92 9.89
CA VAL A 453 2.66 -10.36 9.11
C VAL A 453 3.08 -11.25 7.93
N ALA A 454 2.15 -11.77 7.15
CA ALA A 454 2.52 -12.52 5.95
C ALA A 454 3.25 -11.57 4.97
N PRO A 455 4.33 -12.02 4.30
CA PRO A 455 5.03 -11.15 3.35
C PRO A 455 4.18 -10.94 2.09
N GLY A 456 4.41 -9.83 1.42
CA GLY A 456 4.04 -9.67 0.02
C GLY A 456 5.19 -10.04 -0.91
N THR A 457 4.96 -9.96 -2.21
CA THR A 457 5.95 -10.24 -3.25
C THR A 457 6.47 -8.93 -3.84
N VAL A 458 7.79 -8.78 -3.91
CA VAL A 458 8.46 -7.62 -4.51
C VAL A 458 9.26 -8.10 -5.72
N ILE A 459 9.04 -7.48 -6.87
CA ILE A 459 9.66 -7.87 -8.14
C ILE A 459 10.21 -6.63 -8.85
N GLY A 460 11.53 -6.46 -8.87
CA GLY A 460 12.22 -5.62 -9.84
C GLY A 460 12.77 -6.49 -10.95
N ALA A 461 12.33 -6.30 -12.20
CA ALA A 461 12.79 -7.12 -13.33
C ALA A 461 14.32 -7.13 -13.49
N ASN A 462 14.98 -6.03 -13.10
CA ASN A 462 16.43 -5.89 -13.06
C ASN A 462 16.98 -5.72 -11.63
N GLY A 463 16.20 -6.10 -10.61
CA GLY A 463 16.60 -6.08 -9.21
C GLY A 463 16.17 -4.85 -8.41
N VAL A 464 16.74 -4.77 -7.21
CA VAL A 464 16.59 -3.67 -6.25
C VAL A 464 17.92 -2.92 -6.17
N TYR A 465 17.87 -1.62 -6.41
CA TYR A 465 19.01 -0.72 -6.37
C TYR A 465 18.92 0.19 -5.14
N PHE A 466 19.97 0.24 -4.35
CA PHE A 466 20.16 1.16 -3.24
C PHE A 466 20.89 2.39 -3.80
N GLY A 467 20.22 3.53 -3.75
CA GLY A 467 20.73 4.79 -4.30
C GLY A 467 21.68 5.51 -3.34
N GLU A 468 21.89 6.79 -3.61
CA GLU A 468 22.87 7.63 -2.90
C GLU A 468 22.35 8.14 -1.54
N GLY A 469 21.05 7.98 -1.25
CA GLY A 469 20.43 8.36 0.02
C GLY A 469 20.45 7.24 1.07
N ASP A 470 19.72 7.47 2.17
CA ASP A 470 19.59 6.51 3.28
C ASP A 470 18.57 5.42 2.92
N ALA A 471 19.06 4.34 2.30
CA ALA A 471 18.25 3.23 1.81
C ALA A 471 18.17 2.07 2.81
N THR A 472 16.95 1.66 3.15
CA THR A 472 16.68 0.51 4.04
C THR A 472 15.71 -0.49 3.40
N LEU A 473 16.06 -1.78 3.44
CA LEU A 473 15.17 -2.90 3.10
C LEU A 473 14.90 -3.72 4.36
N VAL A 474 13.63 -3.88 4.73
CA VAL A 474 13.22 -4.56 5.96
C VAL A 474 12.48 -5.86 5.65
N PHE A 475 12.87 -6.94 6.31
CA PHE A 475 12.12 -8.20 6.37
C PHE A 475 11.55 -8.37 7.77
N ASN A 476 10.23 -8.30 7.90
CA ASN A 476 9.52 -8.54 9.17
C ASN A 476 8.26 -9.35 8.91
N HIS A 477 8.45 -10.66 8.71
CA HIS A 477 7.37 -11.50 8.19
C HIS A 477 7.24 -12.84 8.91
N THR A 478 6.09 -13.50 8.74
CA THR A 478 5.79 -14.81 9.34
C THR A 478 6.18 -16.01 8.47
N SER A 479 6.67 -15.79 7.24
CA SER A 479 7.08 -16.88 6.34
C SER A 479 8.22 -17.71 6.93
N THR A 480 8.14 -19.03 6.72
CA THR A 480 9.16 -20.02 7.12
C THR A 480 10.13 -20.38 5.98
N GLY A 481 10.11 -19.63 4.88
CA GLY A 481 11.00 -19.87 3.75
C GLY A 481 10.73 -18.94 2.58
N LEU A 482 10.64 -17.63 2.86
CA LEU A 482 10.51 -16.61 1.82
C LEU A 482 11.73 -16.71 0.89
N VAL A 483 11.51 -16.85 -0.42
CA VAL A 483 12.58 -16.76 -1.41
C VAL A 483 12.66 -15.32 -1.88
N PHE A 484 13.78 -14.64 -1.60
CA PHE A 484 14.06 -13.32 -2.13
C PHE A 484 14.94 -13.45 -3.36
N ASN A 485 14.35 -13.16 -4.52
CA ASN A 485 14.91 -13.43 -5.85
C ASN A 485 15.21 -12.15 -6.65
N ASN A 486 15.43 -11.02 -5.99
CA ASN A 486 15.90 -9.81 -6.65
C ASN A 486 17.42 -9.71 -6.51
N GLU A 487 18.11 -9.38 -7.60
CA GLU A 487 19.50 -8.93 -7.53
C GLU A 487 19.56 -7.61 -6.77
N LEU A 488 20.56 -7.45 -5.91
CA LEU A 488 20.84 -6.24 -5.15
C LEU A 488 22.02 -5.51 -5.80
N SER A 489 21.97 -4.18 -5.80
CA SER A 489 23.06 -3.33 -6.30
C SER A 489 23.08 -1.99 -5.57
N GLY A 490 24.23 -1.32 -5.55
CA GLY A 490 24.41 -0.03 -4.86
C GLY A 490 25.60 -0.04 -3.91
N THR A 491 26.19 1.14 -3.66
CA THR A 491 27.43 1.31 -2.91
C THR A 491 27.24 1.44 -1.39
N GLY A 492 26.02 1.28 -0.89
CA GLY A 492 25.66 1.41 0.52
C GLY A 492 24.26 0.89 0.84
N GLY A 493 23.69 1.34 1.95
CA GLY A 493 22.36 0.93 2.40
C GLY A 493 22.35 -0.25 3.35
N GLU A 494 21.20 -0.47 3.99
CA GLU A 494 21.02 -1.43 5.07
C GLU A 494 19.88 -2.41 4.77
N ILE A 495 20.14 -3.69 4.97
CA ILE A 495 19.12 -4.74 4.97
C ILE A 495 18.91 -5.20 6.40
N ARG A 496 17.69 -5.03 6.93
CA ARG A 496 17.32 -5.39 8.30
C ARG A 496 16.40 -6.60 8.29
N HIS A 497 16.85 -7.71 8.87
CA HIS A 497 16.03 -8.91 9.02
C HIS A 497 15.54 -9.06 10.47
N LEU A 498 14.24 -8.83 10.68
CA LEU A 498 13.62 -8.73 12.00
C LEU A 498 12.86 -9.99 12.42
N ALA A 499 12.30 -10.75 11.47
CA ALA A 499 11.53 -11.97 11.75
C ALA A 499 11.37 -12.87 10.52
N GLY A 500 11.06 -14.14 10.76
CA GLY A 500 10.79 -15.13 9.71
C GLY A 500 12.04 -15.87 9.24
N VAL A 501 11.91 -16.56 8.11
CA VAL A 501 13.02 -17.22 7.41
C VAL A 501 13.09 -16.72 5.97
N THR A 502 14.21 -16.11 5.59
CA THR A 502 14.45 -15.57 4.25
C THR A 502 15.63 -16.27 3.56
N ASN A 503 15.44 -16.68 2.32
CA ASN A 503 16.43 -17.32 1.46
C ASN A 503 16.84 -16.36 0.34
N PHE A 504 18.07 -15.86 0.36
CA PHE A 504 18.66 -15.08 -0.72
C PHE A 504 19.25 -16.05 -1.75
N THR A 505 18.79 -15.99 -2.99
CA THR A 505 19.15 -16.97 -4.03
C THR A 505 19.77 -16.36 -5.30
N VAL A 506 19.96 -15.05 -5.32
CA VAL A 506 20.48 -14.31 -6.49
C VAL A 506 21.80 -13.65 -6.13
N ASN A 507 22.79 -13.80 -7.00
CA ASN A 507 24.09 -13.16 -6.84
C ASN A 507 23.93 -11.63 -6.91
N SER A 508 24.69 -10.91 -6.11
CA SER A 508 24.65 -9.44 -6.05
C SER A 508 26.07 -8.92 -5.83
N PRO A 509 26.94 -9.05 -6.84
CA PRO A 509 28.36 -8.72 -6.71
C PRO A 509 28.62 -7.22 -6.50
N ASP A 510 27.70 -6.38 -6.96
CA ASP A 510 27.83 -4.92 -6.97
C ASP A 510 27.16 -4.24 -5.77
N PHE A 511 26.63 -5.02 -4.81
CA PHE A 511 26.08 -4.48 -3.57
C PHE A 511 27.13 -4.47 -2.46
N THR A 512 27.38 -3.31 -1.86
CA THR A 512 28.37 -3.13 -0.77
C THR A 512 27.76 -2.61 0.54
N GLY A 513 26.44 -2.74 0.71
CA GLY A 513 25.75 -2.39 1.96
C GLY A 513 25.90 -3.44 3.07
N THR A 514 25.05 -3.35 4.09
CA THR A 514 25.03 -4.26 5.24
C THR A 514 23.80 -5.17 5.25
N LEU A 515 23.96 -6.36 5.81
CA LEU A 515 22.87 -7.25 6.19
C LEU A 515 22.92 -7.49 7.70
N ASP A 516 21.92 -6.95 8.39
CA ASP A 516 21.79 -7.02 9.84
C ASP A 516 20.67 -7.99 10.23
N LEU A 517 21.08 -9.13 10.79
CA LEU A 517 20.16 -10.11 11.36
C LEU A 517 19.85 -9.71 12.80
N ILE A 518 18.63 -9.23 13.02
CA ILE A 518 18.14 -8.78 14.32
C ILE A 518 17.14 -9.79 14.91
N GLY A 519 16.42 -10.52 14.05
CA GLY A 519 15.57 -11.63 14.42
C GLY A 519 15.39 -12.64 13.29
N GLY A 520 15.02 -13.88 13.62
CA GLY A 520 14.76 -14.93 12.64
C GLY A 520 16.01 -15.58 12.05
N THR A 521 15.85 -16.17 10.86
CA THR A 521 16.90 -16.91 10.15
C THR A 521 17.07 -16.39 8.73
N VAL A 522 18.31 -16.16 8.32
CA VAL A 522 18.64 -15.86 6.92
C VAL A 522 19.50 -16.99 6.36
N LYS A 523 19.12 -17.47 5.18
CA LYS A 523 19.97 -18.35 4.38
C LYS A 523 20.47 -17.61 3.16
N VAL A 524 21.79 -17.51 3.00
CA VAL A 524 22.40 -16.98 1.79
C VAL A 524 22.84 -18.17 0.93
N ASN A 525 22.28 -18.29 -0.27
CA ASN A 525 22.65 -19.29 -1.27
C ASN A 525 23.06 -18.58 -2.57
N ALA A 526 23.88 -17.54 -2.42
CA ALA A 526 24.29 -16.61 -3.47
C ALA A 526 25.67 -16.01 -3.18
N ALA A 527 26.27 -15.37 -4.17
CA ALA A 527 27.49 -14.58 -4.04
C ALA A 527 27.16 -13.09 -3.84
N ILE A 528 27.50 -12.59 -2.65
CA ILE A 528 27.31 -11.21 -2.15
C ILE A 528 28.61 -10.69 -1.50
N PRO A 529 29.76 -10.76 -2.20
CA PRO A 529 31.10 -10.52 -1.62
C PRO A 529 31.31 -9.09 -1.09
N GLY A 530 30.55 -8.11 -1.55
CA GLY A 530 30.61 -6.75 -1.05
C GLY A 530 29.82 -6.51 0.24
N MET A 531 28.85 -7.39 0.55
CA MET A 531 27.89 -7.16 1.63
C MET A 531 28.44 -7.62 2.98
N ALA A 532 28.64 -6.68 3.91
CA ALA A 532 29.01 -7.02 5.28
C ALA A 532 27.80 -7.61 6.02
N VAL A 533 28.01 -8.70 6.77
CA VAL A 533 26.94 -9.43 7.45
C VAL A 533 27.14 -9.40 8.95
N ASN A 534 26.13 -8.92 9.68
CA ASN A 534 26.11 -8.86 11.14
C ASN A 534 25.03 -9.79 11.69
N VAL A 535 25.45 -10.78 12.46
CA VAL A 535 24.58 -11.79 13.07
C VAL A 535 24.30 -11.41 14.52
N GLY A 536 23.11 -10.88 14.79
CA GLY A 536 22.67 -10.45 16.11
C GLY A 536 22.24 -11.59 17.03
N SER A 537 21.94 -11.24 18.27
CA SER A 537 21.57 -12.20 19.31
C SER A 537 20.26 -12.94 18.97
N GLY A 538 20.23 -14.25 19.14
CA GLY A 538 19.04 -15.07 18.88
C GLY A 538 18.72 -15.26 17.39
N THR A 539 19.63 -14.89 16.50
CA THR A 539 19.47 -15.04 15.04
C THR A 539 20.37 -16.13 14.48
N THR A 540 20.04 -16.60 13.28
CA THR A 540 20.83 -17.62 12.59
C THR A 540 21.13 -17.19 11.16
N LEU A 541 22.41 -17.19 10.80
CA LEU A 541 22.88 -17.15 9.43
C LEU A 541 23.24 -18.56 8.96
N GLY A 542 22.77 -18.97 7.80
CA GLY A 542 23.22 -20.19 7.15
C GLY A 542 23.24 -20.10 5.63
N GLY A 543 23.33 -21.26 4.96
CA GLY A 543 23.41 -21.36 3.51
C GLY A 543 24.84 -21.50 2.97
N ASN A 544 24.96 -21.76 1.67
CA ASN A 544 26.24 -21.93 0.99
C ASN A 544 26.51 -20.70 0.11
N SER A 545 27.42 -19.84 0.57
CA SER A 545 27.52 -18.46 0.06
C SER A 545 28.93 -17.93 0.03
N THR A 546 29.12 -16.90 -0.79
CA THR A 546 30.23 -15.95 -0.64
C THR A 546 29.66 -14.65 -0.10
N ILE A 547 30.15 -14.17 1.04
CA ILE A 547 29.71 -12.93 1.72
C ILE A 547 30.90 -11.99 1.93
N GLY A 548 30.63 -10.72 2.23
CA GLY A 548 31.65 -9.77 2.69
C GLY A 548 32.12 -10.05 4.12
N ALA A 549 32.63 -9.03 4.82
CA ALA A 549 33.07 -9.21 6.21
C ALA A 549 31.93 -9.73 7.10
N LEU A 550 32.26 -10.60 8.05
CA LEU A 550 31.29 -11.27 8.93
C LEU A 550 31.55 -10.91 10.39
N THR A 551 30.51 -10.46 11.09
CA THR A 551 30.52 -10.29 12.55
C THR A 551 29.41 -11.09 13.19
N VAL A 552 29.73 -11.89 14.21
CA VAL A 552 28.76 -12.68 14.98
C VAL A 552 28.74 -12.18 16.41
N ALA A 553 27.63 -11.57 16.82
CA ALA A 553 27.43 -11.05 18.17
C ALA A 553 27.11 -12.16 19.18
N ALA A 554 27.15 -11.82 20.48
CA ALA A 554 26.80 -12.76 21.54
C ALA A 554 25.38 -13.32 21.36
N GLY A 555 25.24 -14.64 21.40
CA GLY A 555 23.99 -15.36 21.14
C GLY A 555 23.58 -15.46 19.67
N GLY A 556 24.37 -14.90 18.73
CA GLY A 556 24.20 -15.15 17.30
C GLY A 556 24.75 -16.51 16.88
N ILE A 557 24.11 -17.15 15.91
CA ILE A 557 24.46 -18.48 15.40
C ILE A 557 24.84 -18.38 13.94
N ILE A 558 25.98 -18.96 13.57
CA ILE A 558 26.32 -19.24 12.18
C ILE A 558 26.37 -20.74 11.95
N ALA A 559 25.68 -21.20 10.90
CA ALA A 559 25.54 -22.60 10.51
C ALA A 559 25.70 -22.72 8.98
N PRO A 560 26.94 -22.87 8.48
CA PRO A 560 27.19 -22.98 7.04
C PRO A 560 26.38 -24.07 6.35
N GLY A 561 26.02 -23.81 5.09
CA GLY A 561 25.39 -24.77 4.20
C GLY A 561 23.88 -24.98 4.37
N ASN A 562 23.41 -26.03 3.71
CA ASN A 562 22.18 -26.76 4.04
C ASN A 562 22.57 -28.18 4.50
N SER A 563 23.71 -28.29 5.20
CA SER A 563 24.24 -29.52 5.81
C SER A 563 24.80 -30.55 4.82
N ILE A 564 26.11 -30.63 4.50
CA ILE A 564 27.30 -29.85 4.89
C ILE A 564 27.58 -28.73 3.85
N GLY A 565 28.12 -27.57 4.26
CA GLY A 565 28.51 -26.51 3.32
C GLY A 565 29.56 -25.51 3.78
N THR A 566 29.88 -24.58 2.88
CA THR A 566 30.91 -23.57 3.09
C THR A 566 30.32 -22.16 3.05
N ILE A 567 30.74 -21.30 3.98
CA ILE A 567 30.58 -19.85 3.87
C ILE A 567 31.95 -19.26 3.57
N ALA A 568 32.12 -18.74 2.35
CA ALA A 568 33.29 -17.97 1.97
C ALA A 568 33.10 -16.51 2.38
N VAL A 569 34.12 -15.91 3.01
CA VAL A 569 34.09 -14.54 3.55
C VAL A 569 35.20 -13.73 2.87
N THR A 570 34.82 -12.76 2.05
CA THR A 570 35.74 -11.82 1.39
C THR A 570 36.09 -10.66 2.32
N GLY A 571 36.72 -10.99 3.44
CA GLY A 571 37.08 -10.06 4.49
C GLY A 571 37.44 -10.80 5.78
N ASP A 572 37.39 -10.06 6.89
CA ASP A 572 37.61 -10.61 8.21
C ASP A 572 36.34 -11.31 8.73
N VAL A 573 36.55 -12.30 9.59
CA VAL A 573 35.51 -12.95 10.38
C VAL A 573 35.74 -12.62 11.85
N THR A 574 34.74 -12.06 12.51
CA THR A 574 34.80 -11.71 13.93
C THR A 574 33.69 -12.41 14.69
N PHE A 575 34.07 -13.32 15.58
CA PHE A 575 33.18 -13.85 16.60
C PHE A 575 33.32 -13.02 17.87
N SER A 576 32.20 -12.66 18.49
CA SER A 576 32.18 -12.05 19.82
C SER A 576 32.09 -13.14 20.90
N PRO A 577 32.56 -12.90 22.14
CA PRO A 577 32.35 -13.83 23.24
C PRO A 577 30.87 -14.20 23.41
N GLY A 578 30.57 -15.49 23.51
CA GLY A 578 29.20 -16.00 23.62
C GLY A 578 28.44 -16.16 22.30
N SER A 579 29.08 -15.90 21.14
CA SER A 579 28.55 -16.34 19.84
C SER A 579 28.74 -17.85 19.62
N ILE A 580 28.00 -18.41 18.67
CA ILE A 580 27.97 -19.85 18.38
C ILE A 580 28.31 -20.11 16.91
N TYR A 581 29.33 -20.92 16.67
CA TYR A 581 29.60 -21.53 15.38
C TYR A 581 29.08 -22.97 15.40
N GLN A 582 27.94 -23.19 14.75
CA GLN A 582 27.39 -24.52 14.58
C GLN A 582 28.04 -25.18 13.36
N VAL A 583 28.61 -26.36 13.56
CA VAL A 583 29.41 -27.06 12.55
C VAL A 583 28.87 -28.46 12.39
N GLU A 584 28.44 -28.78 11.18
CA GLU A 584 28.02 -30.11 10.81
C GLU A 584 29.18 -30.94 10.27
N LEU A 585 29.23 -32.22 10.65
CA LEU A 585 30.35 -33.12 10.36
C LEU A 585 29.82 -34.50 9.92
N ASP A 586 30.46 -35.08 8.92
CA ASP A 586 30.24 -36.48 8.54
C ASP A 586 31.41 -37.38 8.98
N ALA A 587 31.28 -38.69 8.85
CA ALA A 587 32.36 -39.61 9.24
C ALA A 587 33.48 -39.74 8.19
N ASN A 588 33.29 -39.18 6.99
CA ASN A 588 34.24 -39.23 5.88
C ASN A 588 35.30 -38.11 5.96
N GLY A 589 35.24 -37.28 7.00
CA GLY A 589 36.16 -36.16 7.21
C GLY A 589 35.67 -34.85 6.58
N ASN A 590 34.43 -34.78 6.11
CA ASN A 590 33.84 -33.54 5.64
C ASN A 590 33.21 -32.79 6.82
N SER A 591 33.33 -31.47 6.78
CA SER A 591 32.74 -30.57 7.77
C SER A 591 32.25 -29.30 7.11
N ASP A 592 31.37 -28.60 7.82
CA ASP A 592 31.13 -27.20 7.53
C ASP A 592 32.42 -26.40 7.63
N LEU A 593 32.52 -25.38 6.78
CA LEU A 593 33.71 -24.55 6.68
C LEU A 593 33.35 -23.07 6.59
N ILE A 594 34.02 -22.26 7.41
CA ILE A 594 34.16 -20.82 7.17
C ILE A 594 35.53 -20.56 6.54
N ALA A 595 35.53 -20.03 5.32
CA ALA A 595 36.73 -19.74 4.55
C ALA A 595 36.90 -18.23 4.35
N ALA A 596 37.75 -17.60 5.15
CA ALA A 596 38.00 -16.16 5.14
C ALA A 596 39.26 -15.79 4.34
N THR A 597 39.17 -14.74 3.53
CA THR A 597 40.35 -14.13 2.88
C THR A 597 41.11 -13.21 3.83
N GLY A 598 40.45 -12.67 4.86
CA GLY A 598 41.04 -11.84 5.91
C GLY A 598 41.44 -12.65 7.16
N GLN A 599 41.48 -11.98 8.31
CA GLN A 599 41.75 -12.59 9.61
C GLN A 599 40.47 -13.22 10.20
N ALA A 600 40.65 -14.26 11.04
CA ALA A 600 39.57 -14.79 11.88
C ALA A 600 39.84 -14.47 13.36
N PHE A 601 38.99 -13.65 13.97
CA PHE A 601 39.02 -13.31 15.39
C PHE A 601 37.98 -14.17 16.13
N LEU A 602 38.44 -15.10 16.98
CA LEU A 602 37.56 -16.12 17.58
C LEU A 602 36.97 -15.73 18.94
N ASN A 603 37.70 -14.92 19.71
CA ASN A 603 37.31 -14.30 20.99
C ASN A 603 36.49 -15.18 21.96
N GLY A 604 36.82 -16.47 22.08
CA GLY A 604 36.15 -17.37 23.03
C GLY A 604 34.73 -17.78 22.65
N ALA A 605 34.35 -17.69 21.36
CA ALA A 605 33.07 -18.22 20.88
C ALA A 605 32.95 -19.73 21.08
N THR A 606 31.71 -20.23 21.06
CA THR A 606 31.44 -21.67 21.22
C THR A 606 31.37 -22.36 19.87
N VAL A 607 32.04 -23.51 19.73
CA VAL A 607 31.82 -24.43 18.62
C VAL A 607 30.77 -25.45 19.04
N ALA A 608 29.68 -25.56 18.29
CA ALA A 608 28.62 -26.52 18.51
C ALA A 608 28.64 -27.56 17.38
N LEU A 609 29.14 -28.75 17.67
CA LEU A 609 29.28 -29.82 16.68
C LEU A 609 27.97 -30.61 16.57
N VAL A 610 27.49 -30.72 15.33
CA VAL A 610 26.33 -31.53 14.96
C VAL A 610 26.81 -32.65 14.05
N THR A 611 26.77 -33.88 14.53
CA THR A 611 27.22 -35.05 13.76
C THR A 611 26.07 -35.59 12.90
N LEU A 612 26.29 -35.69 11.58
CA LEU A 612 25.23 -35.99 10.62
C LEU A 612 25.08 -37.47 10.26
N ASP A 613 26.12 -38.29 10.44
CA ASP A 613 26.17 -39.64 9.87
C ASP A 613 26.08 -40.75 10.93
N PRO A 614 24.88 -41.20 11.33
CA PRO A 614 24.73 -42.31 12.27
C PRO A 614 25.12 -43.67 11.67
N GLN A 615 25.48 -43.75 10.38
CA GLN A 615 25.76 -45.00 9.68
C GLN A 615 27.25 -45.28 9.42
N GLU A 616 28.14 -44.34 9.74
CA GLU A 616 29.56 -44.45 9.45
C GLU A 616 30.42 -44.45 10.72
N SER A 617 31.66 -44.96 10.65
CA SER A 617 32.48 -45.22 11.83
C SER A 617 33.35 -44.03 12.25
N TYR A 618 33.18 -43.59 13.50
CA TYR A 618 33.98 -42.52 14.12
C TYR A 618 35.20 -43.02 14.93
N ARG A 619 35.51 -44.33 14.90
CA ARG A 619 36.58 -44.90 15.74
C ARG A 619 37.99 -44.41 15.39
N HIS A 620 38.23 -44.07 14.14
CA HIS A 620 39.53 -43.54 13.75
C HIS A 620 39.51 -42.02 13.98
N PRO A 621 40.54 -41.44 14.62
CA PRO A 621 40.63 -39.99 14.75
C PRO A 621 40.48 -39.32 13.38
N GLN A 622 39.46 -38.48 13.24
CA GLN A 622 39.22 -37.71 12.03
C GLN A 622 39.53 -36.25 12.30
N VAL A 623 40.18 -35.60 11.33
CA VAL A 623 40.56 -34.18 11.41
C VAL A 623 39.67 -33.40 10.45
N TYR A 624 38.91 -32.46 10.99
CA TYR A 624 37.96 -31.62 10.28
C TYR A 624 38.45 -30.18 10.27
N THR A 625 38.71 -29.61 9.10
CA THR A 625 39.03 -28.18 8.99
C THR A 625 37.73 -27.39 9.02
N ILE A 626 37.50 -26.65 10.11
CA ILE A 626 36.24 -25.90 10.31
C ILE A 626 36.40 -24.41 10.03
N VAL A 627 37.64 -23.89 10.08
CA VAL A 627 37.98 -22.52 9.71
C VAL A 627 39.26 -22.52 8.89
N SER A 628 39.27 -21.73 7.81
CA SER A 628 40.47 -21.34 7.07
C SER A 628 40.50 -19.82 6.95
N ALA A 629 41.59 -19.17 7.34
CA ALA A 629 41.73 -17.71 7.30
C ALA A 629 43.08 -17.32 6.69
N ALA A 630 43.07 -16.74 5.48
CA ALA A 630 44.31 -16.42 4.76
C ALA A 630 45.12 -15.29 5.43
N GLY A 631 44.45 -14.39 6.16
CA GLY A 631 45.08 -13.36 7.00
C GLY A 631 45.54 -13.86 8.38
N GLY A 632 45.31 -15.13 8.69
CA GLY A 632 45.65 -15.77 9.96
C GLY A 632 44.51 -15.80 10.97
N VAL A 633 44.69 -16.61 12.02
CA VAL A 633 43.74 -16.74 13.14
C VAL A 633 44.25 -15.99 14.37
N VAL A 634 43.37 -15.26 15.05
CA VAL A 634 43.65 -14.50 16.27
C VAL A 634 42.70 -14.94 17.40
N GLY A 635 43.29 -15.30 18.54
CA GLY A 635 42.57 -15.88 19.67
C GLY A 635 42.23 -17.36 19.46
N SER A 636 41.37 -17.90 20.31
CA SER A 636 40.89 -19.28 20.25
C SER A 636 39.38 -19.32 20.44
N PHE A 637 38.76 -20.43 20.07
CA PHE A 637 37.42 -20.75 20.57
C PHE A 637 37.46 -20.99 22.09
N GLY A 638 36.29 -20.85 22.73
CA GLY A 638 36.11 -21.01 24.17
C GLY A 638 35.69 -22.45 24.50
N ALA A 639 34.39 -22.72 24.40
CA ALA A 639 33.84 -24.06 24.61
C ALA A 639 33.65 -24.79 23.28
N VAL A 640 33.78 -26.12 23.33
CA VAL A 640 33.29 -27.00 22.27
C VAL A 640 32.25 -27.94 22.84
N THR A 641 31.12 -28.03 22.15
CA THR A 641 29.98 -28.85 22.54
C THR A 641 29.69 -29.85 21.44
N THR A 642 29.20 -31.02 21.81
CA THR A 642 28.82 -32.09 20.89
C THR A 642 27.65 -32.86 21.50
N ASP A 643 26.77 -33.38 20.64
CA ASP A 643 25.66 -34.26 21.03
C ASP A 643 26.12 -35.70 21.28
N SER A 644 27.27 -35.88 21.94
CA SER A 644 27.76 -37.18 22.38
C SER A 644 28.58 -37.03 23.65
N MET A 645 28.29 -37.86 24.65
CA MET A 645 29.14 -37.94 25.84
C MET A 645 30.38 -38.83 25.65
N PHE A 646 30.43 -39.60 24.56
CA PHE A 646 31.47 -40.60 24.31
C PHE A 646 32.52 -40.12 23.29
N LEU A 647 32.19 -39.14 22.45
CA LEU A 647 33.16 -38.50 21.58
C LEU A 647 34.07 -37.59 22.39
N THR A 648 35.37 -37.73 22.17
CA THR A 648 36.36 -36.73 22.58
C THR A 648 36.63 -35.78 21.43
N VAL A 649 36.63 -34.49 21.75
CA VAL A 649 36.76 -33.41 20.78
C VAL A 649 37.96 -32.56 21.18
N ASP A 650 38.99 -32.56 20.34
CA ASP A 650 40.16 -31.70 20.50
C ASP A 650 40.14 -30.60 19.44
N VAL A 651 40.53 -29.38 19.82
CA VAL A 651 40.70 -28.26 18.89
C VAL A 651 42.17 -28.01 18.67
N ASN A 652 42.58 -28.03 17.40
CA ASN A 652 43.93 -27.74 16.97
C ASN A 652 43.97 -26.38 16.28
N ASP A 653 44.55 -25.41 16.97
CA ASP A 653 44.77 -24.07 16.45
C ASP A 653 45.99 -24.06 15.51
N LEU A 654 45.77 -23.71 14.24
CA LEU A 654 46.82 -23.53 13.24
C LEU A 654 47.01 -22.03 12.97
N ALA A 655 48.14 -21.65 12.36
CA ALA A 655 48.40 -20.26 12.01
C ALA A 655 47.29 -19.62 11.13
N ASN A 656 46.74 -20.41 10.20
CA ASN A 656 45.77 -19.96 9.20
C ASN A 656 44.46 -20.78 9.22
N GLY A 657 44.16 -21.49 10.31
CA GLY A 657 42.95 -22.29 10.37
C GLY A 657 42.70 -22.96 11.71
N ILE A 658 41.53 -23.57 11.84
CA ILE A 658 41.12 -24.34 13.01
C ILE A 658 40.71 -25.72 12.54
N ASN A 659 41.32 -26.74 13.15
CA ASN A 659 40.91 -28.11 12.99
C ASN A 659 40.22 -28.61 14.25
N VAL A 660 39.15 -29.38 14.08
CA VAL A 660 38.54 -30.19 15.13
C VAL A 660 38.96 -31.64 14.90
N VAL A 661 39.40 -32.31 15.96
CA VAL A 661 39.70 -33.74 15.93
C VAL A 661 38.66 -34.47 16.76
N ILE A 662 37.90 -35.34 16.11
CA ILE A 662 36.97 -36.24 16.80
C ILE A 662 37.64 -37.59 16.95
N SER A 663 37.59 -38.12 18.16
CA SER A 663 38.04 -39.47 18.49
C SER A 663 37.07 -40.16 19.43
N VAL A 664 37.12 -41.49 19.48
CA VAL A 664 36.42 -42.28 20.48
C VAL A 664 37.46 -42.91 21.39
N PRO A 665 37.47 -42.62 22.70
CA PRO A 665 38.42 -43.21 23.63
C PRO A 665 38.30 -44.74 23.71
N ASP A 666 39.40 -45.40 24.01
CA ASP A 666 39.39 -46.82 24.37
C ASP A 666 38.45 -47.05 25.55
N ASN A 667 37.60 -48.09 25.44
CA ASN A 667 36.58 -48.42 26.44
C ASN A 667 35.58 -47.28 26.74
N ALA A 668 35.31 -46.37 25.79
CA ALA A 668 34.39 -45.25 25.96
C ALA A 668 33.06 -45.63 26.64
N PHE A 669 32.40 -46.70 26.19
CA PHE A 669 31.13 -47.16 26.79
C PHE A 669 31.27 -47.64 28.25
N ALA A 670 32.39 -48.28 28.59
CA ALA A 670 32.61 -48.75 29.95
C ALA A 670 32.87 -47.61 30.94
N SER A 671 33.22 -46.40 30.47
CA SER A 671 33.51 -45.24 31.33
C SER A 671 32.33 -44.80 32.20
N VAL A 672 31.11 -45.12 31.79
CA VAL A 672 29.89 -44.74 32.50
C VAL A 672 29.19 -45.91 33.19
N ALA A 673 29.63 -47.16 32.99
CA ALA A 673 29.04 -48.34 33.61
C ALA A 673 29.19 -48.32 35.15
N ALA A 674 28.21 -48.88 35.86
CA ALA A 674 28.20 -48.91 37.33
C ALA A 674 28.07 -50.33 37.92
N THR A 675 27.38 -51.25 37.25
CA THR A 675 27.21 -52.64 37.71
C THR A 675 28.12 -53.61 36.94
N PRO A 676 28.44 -54.80 37.48
CA PRO A 676 29.19 -55.81 36.74
C PRO A 676 28.56 -56.18 35.39
N ASN A 677 27.23 -56.26 35.33
CA ASN A 677 26.51 -56.52 34.08
C ASN A 677 26.64 -55.37 33.10
N GLN A 678 26.52 -54.11 33.55
CA GLN A 678 26.75 -52.94 32.71
C GLN A 678 28.19 -52.89 32.17
N PHE A 679 29.20 -53.23 32.98
CA PHE A 679 30.59 -53.31 32.51
C PHE A 679 30.78 -54.41 31.45
N ALA A 680 30.20 -55.60 31.67
CA ALA A 680 30.27 -56.70 30.71
C ALA A 680 29.57 -56.36 29.40
N THR A 681 28.37 -55.77 29.47
CA THR A 681 27.59 -55.34 28.30
C THR A 681 28.28 -54.20 27.56
N ALA A 682 28.70 -53.13 28.26
CA ALA A 682 29.41 -52.00 27.66
C ALA A 682 30.73 -52.44 27.00
N GLY A 683 31.48 -53.35 27.64
CA GLY A 683 32.69 -53.95 27.08
C GLY A 683 32.41 -54.73 25.79
N ALA A 684 31.36 -55.57 25.77
CA ALA A 684 30.94 -56.29 24.57
C ALA A 684 30.52 -55.34 23.44
N LEU A 685 29.71 -54.31 23.75
CA LEU A 685 29.27 -53.29 22.80
C LEU A 685 30.43 -52.48 22.23
N GLY A 686 31.46 -52.24 23.04
CA GLY A 686 32.72 -51.62 22.63
C GLY A 686 33.55 -52.45 21.64
N THR A 687 33.20 -53.71 21.39
CA THR A 687 33.91 -54.60 20.43
C THR A 687 33.14 -54.83 19.13
N LEU A 688 31.97 -54.21 18.96
CA LEU A 688 31.15 -54.38 17.76
C LEU A 688 31.92 -54.04 16.48
N GLY A 689 31.75 -54.88 15.47
CA GLY A 689 32.29 -54.62 14.14
C GLY A 689 31.76 -53.29 13.59
N GLN A 690 32.66 -52.48 13.06
CA GLN A 690 32.35 -51.12 12.56
C GLN A 690 31.84 -51.16 11.12
N VAL A 691 30.95 -52.11 10.82
CA VAL A 691 30.28 -52.29 9.53
C VAL A 691 28.87 -52.85 9.72
N GLY A 692 27.95 -52.51 8.80
CA GLY A 692 26.62 -53.10 8.75
C GLY A 692 25.77 -52.88 10.03
N PRO A 693 24.88 -53.82 10.40
CA PRO A 693 23.98 -53.65 11.55
C PRO A 693 24.70 -53.43 12.90
N SER A 694 25.91 -53.97 13.05
CA SER A 694 26.72 -53.79 14.25
C SER A 694 27.21 -52.34 14.42
N LEU A 695 27.50 -51.64 13.31
CA LEU A 695 27.85 -50.23 13.32
C LEU A 695 26.65 -49.35 13.68
N ALA A 696 25.46 -49.65 13.15
CA ALA A 696 24.25 -48.92 13.50
C ALA A 696 23.95 -49.00 15.01
N LEU A 697 24.09 -50.19 15.61
CA LEU A 697 23.95 -50.36 17.06
C LEU A 697 25.04 -49.61 17.82
N TYR A 698 26.30 -49.70 17.38
CA TYR A 698 27.41 -48.97 17.99
C TYR A 698 27.16 -47.45 17.99
N ASN A 699 26.77 -46.88 16.85
CA ASN A 699 26.52 -45.44 16.72
C ASN A 699 25.30 -44.96 17.51
N SER A 700 24.25 -45.78 17.63
CA SER A 700 23.11 -45.46 18.49
C SER A 700 23.50 -45.27 19.96
N LEU A 701 24.56 -45.96 20.42
CA LEU A 701 25.13 -45.81 21.76
C LEU A 701 26.13 -44.66 21.81
N LEU A 702 26.88 -44.46 20.73
CA LEU A 702 27.90 -43.41 20.63
C LEU A 702 27.31 -42.00 20.79
N PHE A 703 26.11 -41.75 20.28
CA PHE A 703 25.43 -40.45 20.35
C PHE A 703 24.49 -40.29 21.55
N LEU A 704 24.63 -41.12 22.59
CA LEU A 704 23.90 -40.89 23.84
C LEU A 704 24.49 -39.69 24.58
N ASN A 705 23.60 -38.91 25.20
CA ASN A 705 23.95 -37.62 25.79
C ASN A 705 24.04 -37.65 27.32
N SER A 706 23.79 -38.81 27.95
CA SER A 706 23.88 -38.92 29.41
C SER A 706 24.27 -40.32 29.90
N ALA A 707 24.98 -40.36 31.02
CA ALA A 707 25.36 -41.61 31.68
C ALA A 707 24.14 -42.45 32.07
N SER A 708 23.03 -41.81 32.45
CA SER A 708 21.77 -42.47 32.78
C SER A 708 21.16 -43.19 31.59
N GLU A 709 21.14 -42.53 30.43
CA GLU A 709 20.60 -43.10 29.19
C GLU A 709 21.46 -44.28 28.71
N ALA A 710 22.79 -44.11 28.76
CA ALA A 710 23.73 -45.19 28.46
C ALA A 710 23.56 -46.41 29.38
N ARG A 711 23.42 -46.20 30.70
CA ARG A 711 23.19 -47.29 31.66
C ARG A 711 21.87 -48.01 31.41
N LEU A 712 20.80 -47.27 31.13
CA LEU A 712 19.50 -47.86 30.77
C LEU A 712 19.61 -48.70 29.50
N ALA A 713 20.35 -48.24 28.49
CA ALA A 713 20.61 -49.01 27.28
C ALA A 713 21.38 -50.31 27.59
N TYR A 714 22.39 -50.26 28.47
CA TYR A 714 23.13 -51.44 28.89
C TYR A 714 22.25 -52.45 29.65
N ASP A 715 21.36 -51.99 30.53
CA ASP A 715 20.46 -52.86 31.30
C ASP A 715 19.41 -53.54 30.40
N GLN A 716 18.99 -52.88 29.33
CA GLN A 716 18.10 -53.48 28.32
C GLN A 716 18.84 -54.54 27.50
N LEU A 717 20.11 -54.29 27.16
CA LEU A 717 20.92 -55.16 26.29
C LEU A 717 21.58 -56.33 27.02
N SER A 718 21.81 -56.23 28.33
CA SER A 718 22.35 -57.31 29.16
C SER A 718 21.38 -58.49 29.33
N GLY A 719 20.09 -58.28 29.04
CA GLY A 719 19.03 -59.25 29.27
C GLY A 719 18.71 -59.48 30.75
N GLU A 720 19.21 -58.65 31.67
CA GLU A 720 19.02 -58.85 33.10
C GLU A 720 17.55 -58.70 33.54
N VAL A 721 16.71 -58.02 32.76
CA VAL A 721 15.25 -58.05 32.93
C VAL A 721 14.68 -59.47 32.82
N HIS A 722 15.22 -60.31 31.93
CA HIS A 722 14.77 -61.70 31.76
C HIS A 722 15.27 -62.63 32.86
N ALA A 723 16.52 -62.44 33.32
CA ALA A 723 17.09 -63.20 34.44
C ALA A 723 16.43 -62.82 35.79
N SER A 724 16.08 -61.55 35.96
CA SER A 724 15.33 -61.04 37.13
C SER A 724 13.91 -61.58 37.16
N ALA A 725 13.21 -61.60 36.02
CA ALA A 725 11.88 -62.20 35.91
C ALA A 725 11.90 -63.70 36.24
N GLN A 726 12.90 -64.45 35.75
CA GLN A 726 13.10 -65.85 36.14
C GLN A 726 13.40 -66.01 37.63
N SER A 727 14.19 -65.12 38.22
CA SER A 727 14.48 -65.13 39.67
C SER A 727 13.22 -64.84 40.51
N VAL A 728 12.39 -63.89 40.09
CA VAL A 728 11.07 -63.62 40.70
C VAL A 728 10.13 -64.81 40.53
N PHE A 729 10.11 -65.49 39.38
CA PHE A 729 9.33 -66.72 39.19
C PHE A 729 9.86 -67.89 40.03
N MET A 730 11.18 -67.98 40.25
CA MET A 730 11.79 -68.97 41.14
C MET A 730 11.51 -68.66 42.61
N GLU A 731 11.49 -67.38 43.01
CA GLU A 731 11.12 -66.94 44.35
C GLU A 731 9.64 -67.17 44.63
N GLN A 732 8.74 -66.85 43.69
CA GLN A 732 7.32 -67.21 43.74
C GLN A 732 7.11 -68.73 43.77
N SER A 733 7.90 -69.51 43.01
CA SER A 733 7.90 -70.98 43.11
C SER A 733 8.35 -71.48 44.48
N SER A 734 9.28 -70.78 45.14
CA SER A 734 9.72 -71.11 46.50
C SER A 734 8.64 -70.80 47.54
N LEU A 735 7.92 -69.68 47.39
CA LEU A 735 6.78 -69.31 48.24
C LEU A 735 5.61 -70.28 48.07
N ILE A 736 5.31 -70.70 46.85
CA ILE A 736 4.28 -71.72 46.57
C ILE A 736 4.69 -73.09 47.10
N ARG A 737 5.96 -73.51 46.94
CA ARG A 737 6.48 -74.75 47.53
C ARG A 737 6.52 -74.72 49.06
N GLY A 738 6.82 -73.56 49.66
CA GLY A 738 6.73 -73.33 51.10
C GLY A 738 5.30 -73.51 51.60
N ALA A 739 4.34 -72.84 50.97
CA ALA A 739 2.92 -72.95 51.32
C ALA A 739 2.33 -74.37 51.12
N LEU A 740 2.79 -75.11 50.10
CA LEU A 740 2.40 -76.52 49.87
C LEU A 740 3.02 -77.47 50.91
N ASN A 741 4.30 -77.28 51.25
CA ASN A 741 4.98 -78.11 52.25
C ASN A 741 4.47 -77.86 53.68
N ASP A 742 4.09 -76.62 54.01
CA ASP A 742 3.47 -76.31 55.30
C ASP A 742 2.07 -76.93 55.41
N ARG A 743 1.35 -77.07 54.28
CA ARG A 743 0.06 -77.78 54.22
C ARG A 743 0.19 -79.30 54.30
N LEU A 744 1.28 -79.87 53.81
CA LEU A 744 1.64 -81.29 53.96
C LEU A 744 2.14 -81.65 55.38
N ARG A 745 2.74 -80.69 56.10
CA ARG A 745 3.09 -80.84 57.52
C ARG A 745 1.90 -80.67 58.47
N ALA A 746 0.80 -80.08 58.00
CA ALA A 746 -0.43 -79.87 58.76
C ALA A 746 -1.54 -80.90 58.44
N ALA A 747 -1.25 -81.93 57.64
CA ALA A 747 -2.17 -83.01 57.26
C ALA A 747 -1.86 -84.33 57.98
#